data_AF-A0A2N9H4N2-F1
#
_entry.id   AF-A0A2N9H4N2-F1
#
_cell.length_a   1.000
_cell.length_b   1.000
_cell.length_c   1.000
_cell.angle_alpha   90.00
_cell.angle_beta   90.00
_cell.angle_gamma   90.00
#
_symmetry.space_group_name_H-M   'P 1'
#
loop_
_entity.id
_entity.type
_entity.pdbx_description
1 polymer ?
#
loop_
_entity_poly.entity_id
_entity_poly.type
_entity_poly.pdbx_seq_one_letter_code
_entity_poly.pdbx_strand_id
1 'polypeptide(L)'
;MEVMIRCSSCTVPRFLTKLRFVIVIFQILLILLCLEAAIGQSLEHRLQRQGPERENEENIVSHSCIHDQIIEQRRRPGRKVYSVTPQVYKEYDITKPLFRKGRALLGVSKSSEQRKVAKQPIRIYLNYDAVGHSPDRDCRRVGDIVKVSFNIKLLGEPPATSLPRSPSCNSHGEPPIFGDCWYNCTLDDISGEDKKRRLHKALGQTADWFRRALSVEPVKGNLRLSGYSACGQDGGVQLPREYVEDGVADADLVLLVTTRPTTGNTLAWAVACERDQWGRAIAGHVNVAPRHLTAEAETLLSATLIHEVMHVLGFDPHAFAHFRDERKRRRSQVTEQIMDEKLGRIVTRVVLPRVVMHSRYHYGAFSENFTGLELEDGGGRGTSGSHWEKRLLMNEIMTGSVDTRSVVSKMTLALLEDSGWYQANYSMADRLDWGRNQGTEFIISPCNLWKGAYHCNTTQLSGCTYNREAEGYCPIVSYSGDLPQWARYFPQANKGGQSSLADYCTYFVAYSDGSCTDTNSARAPDRMLGEVRGSSSRCMASSLVRTGFVRGSATQGNGCYQHRLLWMVCGNYVRKAGGPIQFSGFNGELNCPAYHELCSTGPVLGSGHCPNSCSFNGDCVDGRCNCFVGFHGHDCSKRTCPSNCNGHGNCLSSGVCKCKNGYTGIDCSTAICDEQCSLHGGVCDNGVCEFRCSDYAGYTCQNSSMLSSSLLVCKNVLESDISGQHCAPSEPSILQQLEEVVVMPNYHRLFPGGARKLFNFFGSSYCDAAAKRLACWISIQKCDNDGDDRLRVCYSACESYNLACGASLDCSDQTLFSSEEEGEGQCTGSGEMKLSLVDRVLSIFFLSNNSWKGMSVKNRQL
;
A
#
# COMPACT_ATOMS: atom_id res chain seq x y z
N MET A 1 -71.52 3.36 -14.74
CA MET A 1 -72.71 2.99 -15.56
C MET A 1 -72.45 1.60 -16.12
N GLU A 2 -73.50 0.79 -16.21
CA GLU A 2 -73.48 -0.61 -16.66
C GLU A 2 -73.05 -0.68 -18.14
N VAL A 3 -72.55 -1.81 -18.67
CA VAL A 3 -73.34 -3.01 -18.99
C VAL A 3 -72.49 -4.29 -18.90
N MET A 4 -73.03 -5.32 -18.25
CA MET A 4 -72.62 -6.72 -18.44
C MET A 4 -73.31 -7.33 -19.66
N ILE A 5 -72.58 -8.02 -20.55
CA ILE A 5 -73.15 -9.13 -21.33
C ILE A 5 -72.14 -10.29 -21.33
N ARG A 6 -72.63 -11.51 -21.06
CA ARG A 6 -71.82 -12.72 -20.88
C ARG A 6 -72.46 -13.88 -21.68
N CYS A 7 -71.68 -14.54 -22.54
CA CYS A 7 -71.97 -15.84 -23.20
C CYS A 7 -73.21 -15.88 -24.14
N SER A 8 -73.31 -16.74 -25.16
CA SER A 8 -72.81 -18.13 -25.27
C SER A 8 -72.70 -18.59 -26.74
N SER A 9 -71.72 -19.44 -27.08
CA SER A 9 -71.86 -20.58 -28.01
C SER A 9 -70.54 -21.39 -28.15
N CYS A 10 -70.57 -22.62 -27.66
CA CYS A 10 -70.11 -23.90 -28.24
C CYS A 10 -69.28 -23.92 -29.55
N THR A 11 -68.34 -24.86 -29.82
CA THR A 11 -67.70 -25.98 -29.06
C THR A 11 -66.46 -26.50 -29.83
N VAL A 12 -65.31 -26.68 -29.13
CA VAL A 12 -64.31 -27.79 -29.18
C VAL A 12 -64.19 -28.63 -30.49
N PRO A 13 -62.98 -28.77 -31.09
CA PRO A 13 -62.11 -29.89 -30.71
C PRO A 13 -60.61 -29.58 -30.46
N ARG A 14 -60.10 -30.27 -29.43
CA ARG A 14 -58.67 -30.45 -29.11
C ARG A 14 -57.98 -31.28 -30.20
N PHE A 15 -57.00 -30.76 -30.95
CA PHE A 15 -55.94 -31.60 -31.57
C PHE A 15 -54.66 -30.86 -32.05
N LEU A 16 -54.35 -29.65 -31.57
CA LEU A 16 -53.28 -28.80 -32.13
C LEU A 16 -52.17 -28.34 -31.16
N THR A 17 -52.23 -28.69 -29.87
CA THR A 17 -51.28 -28.19 -28.85
C THR A 17 -50.04 -29.06 -28.63
N LYS A 18 -50.06 -30.36 -28.94
CA LYS A 18 -48.86 -31.22 -28.78
C LYS A 18 -47.79 -31.02 -29.87
N LEU A 19 -48.19 -30.69 -31.10
CA LEU A 19 -47.23 -30.59 -32.21
C LEU A 19 -46.33 -29.33 -32.11
N ARG A 20 -46.89 -28.19 -31.67
CA ARG A 20 -46.12 -26.96 -31.46
C ARG A 20 -45.04 -27.08 -30.38
N PHE A 21 -45.30 -27.85 -29.31
CA PHE A 21 -44.34 -28.02 -28.22
C PHE A 21 -43.11 -28.84 -28.66
N VAL A 22 -43.32 -29.88 -29.47
CA VAL A 22 -42.21 -30.69 -30.03
C VAL A 22 -41.36 -29.87 -30.99
N ILE A 23 -41.98 -29.05 -31.86
CA ILE A 23 -41.25 -28.20 -32.82
C ILE A 23 -40.38 -27.15 -32.11
N VAL A 24 -40.88 -26.51 -31.04
CA VAL A 24 -40.10 -25.53 -30.26
C VAL A 24 -38.93 -26.19 -29.53
N ILE A 25 -39.13 -27.37 -28.92
CA ILE A 25 -38.04 -28.14 -28.31
C ILE A 25 -36.98 -28.54 -29.35
N PHE A 26 -37.41 -28.95 -30.55
CA PHE A 26 -36.48 -29.33 -31.62
C PHE A 26 -35.69 -28.12 -32.16
N GLN A 27 -36.31 -26.93 -32.26
CA GLN A 27 -35.59 -25.70 -32.61
C GLN A 27 -34.57 -25.28 -31.54
N ILE A 28 -34.91 -25.40 -30.25
CA ILE A 28 -33.97 -25.10 -29.16
C ILE A 28 -32.78 -26.07 -29.16
N LEU A 29 -33.03 -27.37 -29.38
CA LEU A 29 -31.97 -28.37 -29.54
C LEU A 29 -31.09 -28.10 -30.76
N LEU A 30 -31.66 -27.66 -31.90
CA LEU A 30 -30.89 -27.29 -33.09
C LEU A 30 -29.98 -26.08 -32.83
N ILE A 31 -30.47 -25.08 -32.08
CA ILE A 31 -29.69 -23.89 -31.71
C ILE A 31 -28.55 -24.26 -30.76
N LEU A 32 -28.78 -25.14 -29.79
CA LEU A 32 -27.73 -25.65 -28.89
C LEU A 32 -26.67 -26.46 -29.64
N LEU A 33 -27.06 -27.34 -30.57
CA LEU A 33 -26.12 -28.10 -31.40
C LEU A 33 -25.30 -27.20 -32.34
N CYS A 34 -25.88 -26.13 -32.88
CA CYS A 34 -25.15 -25.13 -33.66
C CYS A 34 -24.16 -24.32 -32.79
N LEU A 35 -24.47 -24.09 -31.52
CA LEU A 35 -23.57 -23.42 -30.56
C LEU A 35 -22.37 -24.32 -30.18
N GLU A 36 -22.58 -25.62 -29.94
CA GLU A 36 -21.46 -26.55 -29.71
C GLU A 36 -20.58 -26.71 -30.96
N ALA A 37 -21.18 -26.79 -32.16
CA ALA A 37 -20.42 -26.86 -33.42
C ALA A 37 -19.57 -25.60 -33.69
N ALA A 38 -20.04 -24.41 -33.27
CA ALA A 38 -19.28 -23.17 -33.40
C ALA A 38 -18.10 -23.08 -32.41
N ILE A 39 -18.19 -23.75 -31.26
CA ILE A 39 -17.13 -23.78 -30.24
C ILE A 39 -16.08 -24.87 -30.55
N GLY A 40 -16.49 -25.95 -31.21
CA GLY A 40 -15.62 -27.10 -31.54
C GLY A 40 -14.50 -26.85 -32.55
N GLN A 41 -14.57 -25.80 -33.39
CA GLN A 41 -13.53 -25.54 -34.42
C GLN A 41 -12.35 -24.67 -33.96
N SER A 42 -12.33 -24.22 -32.71
CA SER A 42 -11.23 -23.41 -32.15
C SER A 42 -10.03 -24.27 -31.68
N LEU A 43 -10.22 -25.57 -31.47
CA LEU A 43 -9.29 -26.43 -30.72
C LEU A 43 -8.51 -27.46 -31.57
N GLU A 44 -8.26 -27.20 -32.85
CA GLU A 44 -7.44 -28.13 -33.66
C GLU A 44 -6.40 -27.48 -34.58
N HIS A 45 -6.34 -26.15 -34.66
CA HIS A 45 -5.33 -25.44 -35.47
C HIS A 45 -4.09 -24.95 -34.70
N ARG A 46 -3.93 -25.31 -33.42
CA ARG A 46 -2.82 -24.87 -32.54
C ARG A 46 -1.73 -25.92 -32.30
N LEU A 47 -1.68 -26.98 -33.11
CA LEU A 47 -0.75 -28.11 -32.96
C LEU A 47 0.18 -28.35 -34.17
N GLN A 48 0.64 -27.30 -34.86
CA GLN A 48 1.81 -27.41 -35.74
C GLN A 48 2.47 -26.07 -36.10
N ARG A 49 3.52 -25.69 -35.35
CA ARG A 49 4.72 -24.97 -35.81
C ARG A 49 5.72 -24.74 -34.68
N GLN A 50 6.50 -25.78 -34.36
CA GLN A 50 7.83 -25.56 -33.79
C GLN A 50 8.78 -25.22 -34.93
N GLY A 51 9.30 -23.99 -34.92
CA GLY A 51 10.51 -23.60 -35.66
C GLY A 51 11.65 -23.44 -34.65
N PRO A 52 12.91 -23.65 -35.04
CA PRO A 52 14.02 -23.72 -34.08
C PRO A 52 14.30 -22.35 -33.47
N GLU A 53 14.17 -22.25 -32.15
CA GLU A 53 14.64 -21.11 -31.37
C GLU A 53 16.17 -21.03 -31.48
N ARG A 54 16.67 -19.82 -31.78
CA ARG A 54 18.09 -19.51 -31.63
C ARG A 54 18.28 -18.90 -30.25
N GLU A 55 18.95 -19.63 -29.39
CA GLU A 55 19.43 -19.16 -28.08
C GLU A 55 20.25 -17.87 -28.26
N ASN A 56 19.84 -16.81 -27.54
CA ASN A 56 20.68 -15.75 -26.97
C ASN A 56 19.78 -14.68 -26.32
N GLU A 57 19.07 -15.06 -25.25
CA GLU A 57 18.50 -14.10 -24.29
C GLU A 57 19.27 -14.24 -22.97
N GLU A 58 20.11 -13.26 -22.67
CA GLU A 58 20.80 -13.17 -21.38
C GLU A 58 19.80 -12.65 -20.32
N ASN A 59 19.48 -13.50 -19.34
CA ASN A 59 18.49 -13.21 -18.30
C ASN A 59 18.90 -12.03 -17.40
N ILE A 60 18.43 -10.82 -17.72
CA ILE A 60 18.40 -9.71 -16.76
C ILE A 60 17.32 -10.03 -15.73
N VAL A 61 17.74 -10.44 -14.53
CA VAL A 61 16.82 -10.77 -13.42
C VAL A 61 16.19 -9.48 -12.88
N SER A 62 15.01 -9.15 -13.41
CA SER A 62 14.14 -8.10 -12.89
C SER A 62 13.01 -8.71 -12.05
N HIS A 63 12.66 -8.04 -10.96
CA HIS A 63 11.51 -8.41 -10.16
C HIS A 63 10.24 -7.82 -10.79
N SER A 64 9.31 -8.68 -11.18
CA SER A 64 7.94 -8.29 -11.54
C SER A 64 7.11 -8.11 -10.27
N CYS A 65 6.74 -6.87 -9.99
CA CYS A 65 5.81 -6.51 -8.94
C CYS A 65 4.44 -7.15 -9.25
N ILE A 66 3.99 -8.08 -8.42
CA ILE A 66 2.64 -8.66 -8.52
C ILE A 66 1.84 -8.12 -7.36
N HIS A 67 0.93 -7.17 -7.62
CA HIS A 67 -0.09 -6.79 -6.63
C HIS A 67 -1.52 -6.82 -7.20
N ASP A 68 -1.76 -7.63 -8.24
CA ASP A 68 -3.03 -7.67 -9.01
C ASP A 68 -4.32 -7.92 -8.21
N GLN A 69 -4.22 -8.32 -6.94
CA GLN A 69 -5.09 -7.80 -5.86
C GLN A 69 -4.49 -8.18 -4.49
N ILE A 70 -3.98 -7.21 -3.74
CA ILE A 70 -3.35 -7.43 -2.41
C ILE A 70 -4.13 -6.76 -1.27
N ILE A 71 -5.28 -7.36 -0.96
CA ILE A 71 -5.87 -7.41 0.39
C ILE A 71 -6.47 -8.82 0.55
N GLU A 72 -5.99 -9.65 1.50
CA GLU A 72 -6.84 -10.48 2.40
C GLU A 72 -6.06 -11.46 3.32
N GLN A 73 -6.06 -11.10 4.62
CA GLN A 73 -6.05 -11.90 5.87
C GLN A 73 -5.26 -13.24 6.06
N ARG A 74 -4.64 -13.41 7.25
CA ARG A 74 -5.17 -14.12 8.47
C ARG A 74 -4.16 -14.53 9.56
N ARG A 75 -4.06 -13.85 10.70
CA ARG A 75 -3.28 -14.31 11.89
C ARG A 75 -4.15 -15.26 12.83
N ARG A 76 -3.64 -16.41 13.40
CA ARG A 76 -4.29 -17.39 14.37
C ARG A 76 -3.24 -18.32 15.10
N PRO A 77 -3.29 -18.78 16.41
CA PRO A 77 -4.24 -18.55 17.55
C PRO A 77 -3.73 -18.75 19.06
N GLY A 78 -3.43 -17.73 19.88
CA GLY A 78 -3.17 -17.81 21.36
C GLY A 78 -2.06 -16.90 21.98
N ARG A 79 -1.86 -16.76 23.32
CA ARG A 79 -2.76 -16.87 24.52
C ARG A 79 -2.15 -16.46 25.90
N LYS A 80 -2.39 -15.26 26.48
CA LYS A 80 -2.76 -14.99 27.93
C LYS A 80 -2.95 -13.49 28.32
N VAL A 81 -3.72 -13.28 29.40
CA VAL A 81 -4.45 -12.10 29.95
C VAL A 81 -3.58 -10.95 30.56
N TYR A 82 -3.91 -9.64 30.39
CA TYR A 82 -4.33 -8.62 31.41
C TYR A 82 -4.27 -7.11 30.99
N SER A 83 -5.09 -6.27 31.66
CA SER A 83 -5.00 -4.80 31.90
C SER A 83 -4.73 -3.81 30.75
N VAL A 84 -5.70 -2.94 30.44
CA VAL A 84 -5.58 -1.89 29.39
C VAL A 84 -5.16 -0.53 29.95
N THR A 85 -4.15 0.09 29.33
CA THR A 85 -3.80 1.52 29.45
C THR A 85 -3.83 2.17 28.07
N PRO A 86 -4.27 3.43 27.93
CA PRO A 86 -4.60 4.05 26.63
C PRO A 86 -3.38 4.49 25.80
N GLN A 87 -3.61 4.72 24.49
CA GLN A 87 -2.59 5.10 23.50
C GLN A 87 -2.44 6.62 23.34
N VAL A 88 -1.62 7.19 24.22
CA VAL A 88 -1.31 8.63 24.24
C VAL A 88 -0.27 8.98 23.14
N TYR A 89 -0.37 10.16 22.51
CA TYR A 89 0.73 10.75 21.69
C TYR A 89 1.48 11.85 22.46
N LYS A 90 2.75 12.16 22.11
CA LYS A 90 3.62 13.05 22.91
C LYS A 90 3.30 14.56 22.88
N GLU A 91 2.13 14.94 23.39
CA GLU A 91 2.00 16.22 24.10
C GLU A 91 2.77 16.18 25.42
N TYR A 92 3.50 17.27 25.66
CA TYR A 92 4.23 17.59 26.89
C TYR A 92 3.42 18.64 27.65
N ASP A 93 2.51 18.18 28.51
CA ASP A 93 1.78 19.09 29.37
C ASP A 93 2.59 19.39 30.63
N ILE A 94 2.81 20.68 30.86
CA ILE A 94 3.60 21.19 31.98
C ILE A 94 2.60 21.76 32.98
N THR A 95 2.11 20.94 33.91
CA THR A 95 1.82 21.32 35.31
C THR A 95 1.22 20.17 36.13
N LYS A 96 1.90 19.79 37.22
CA LYS A 96 1.27 19.65 38.57
C LYS A 96 2.35 19.53 39.64
N PRO A 97 2.35 20.37 40.70
CA PRO A 97 3.34 20.31 41.75
C PRO A 97 2.93 19.30 42.84
N LEU A 98 3.65 18.18 42.95
CA LEU A 98 3.60 17.33 44.14
C LEU A 98 4.66 17.79 45.16
N PHE A 99 4.23 18.62 46.11
CA PHE A 99 5.00 18.92 47.30
C PHE A 99 5.08 17.67 48.21
N ARG A 100 6.27 17.08 48.35
CA ARG A 100 6.77 16.56 49.64
C ARG A 100 8.31 16.56 49.67
N LYS A 101 8.86 16.80 50.86
CA LYS A 101 10.23 17.30 51.08
C LYS A 101 11.29 16.20 51.08
N GLY A 102 12.48 16.49 50.52
CA GLY A 102 13.72 15.73 50.72
C GLY A 102 14.93 16.40 50.02
N ARG A 103 15.98 16.78 50.77
CA ARG A 103 17.25 17.34 50.26
C ARG A 103 18.12 16.20 49.67
N ALA A 104 19.13 16.37 48.80
CA ALA A 104 19.97 17.52 48.40
C ALA A 104 20.22 17.50 46.86
N LEU A 105 20.40 18.60 46.11
CA LEU A 105 21.38 19.69 46.17
C LEU A 105 22.84 19.29 45.80
N LEU A 106 23.18 19.29 44.50
CA LEU A 106 24.11 20.24 43.84
C LEU A 106 24.69 19.67 42.52
N GLY A 107 24.65 20.46 41.44
CA GLY A 107 25.13 20.08 40.10
C GLY A 107 24.57 21.01 39.01
N VAL A 108 25.15 22.21 38.89
CA VAL A 108 24.55 23.32 38.14
C VAL A 108 24.87 23.29 36.65
N SER A 109 23.80 23.39 35.85
CA SER A 109 23.64 23.75 34.43
C SER A 109 24.83 23.84 33.47
N LYS A 110 24.63 23.28 32.26
CA LYS A 110 24.85 23.98 30.98
C LYS A 110 23.69 23.69 30.01
N SER A 111 23.14 24.77 29.43
CA SER A 111 22.27 24.82 28.24
C SER A 111 21.27 23.67 28.01
N SER A 112 20.06 23.81 28.56
CA SER A 112 18.88 23.10 28.02
C SER A 112 18.38 23.82 26.78
N GLU A 113 18.83 23.42 25.59
CA GLU A 113 18.09 23.74 24.36
C GLU A 113 16.67 23.14 24.45
N GLN A 114 15.67 23.97 24.18
CA GLN A 114 14.26 23.62 24.32
C GLN A 114 13.88 22.57 23.26
N ARG A 115 13.75 21.32 23.69
CA ARG A 115 13.38 20.21 22.82
C ARG A 115 11.99 20.43 22.23
N LYS A 116 11.95 20.58 20.91
CA LYS A 116 10.77 20.42 20.05
C LYS A 116 9.95 19.19 20.49
N VAL A 117 8.66 19.15 20.15
CA VAL A 117 8.02 17.87 19.79
C VAL A 117 8.63 17.45 18.44
N ALA A 118 9.89 17.03 18.48
CA ALA A 118 10.61 16.59 17.29
C ALA A 118 10.12 15.19 16.93
N LYS A 119 9.65 15.03 15.69
CA LYS A 119 9.55 13.71 15.08
C LYS A 119 10.90 13.00 15.28
N GLN A 120 10.86 11.74 15.73
CA GLN A 120 12.04 10.92 16.01
C GLN A 120 12.23 9.88 14.89
N PRO A 121 13.45 9.39 14.64
CA PRO A 121 13.70 8.24 13.76
C PRO A 121 12.69 7.12 13.97
N ILE A 122 12.06 6.64 12.90
CA ILE A 122 11.04 5.58 12.99
C ILE A 122 11.62 4.30 13.59
N ARG A 123 10.91 3.72 14.58
CA ARG A 123 11.29 2.46 15.22
C ARG A 123 10.48 1.31 14.61
N ILE A 124 11.10 0.51 13.75
CA ILE A 124 10.47 -0.64 13.11
C ILE A 124 10.87 -1.91 13.87
N TYR A 125 9.90 -2.62 14.41
CA TYR A 125 10.08 -3.92 15.06
C TYR A 125 9.86 -5.05 14.05
N LEU A 126 10.76 -6.04 14.01
CA LEU A 126 10.70 -7.16 13.07
C LEU A 126 10.37 -8.45 13.83
N ASN A 127 9.17 -9.01 13.59
CA ASN A 127 8.70 -10.27 14.18
C ASN A 127 8.94 -11.44 13.21
N TYR A 128 9.79 -12.39 13.61
CA TYR A 128 10.13 -13.58 12.81
C TYR A 128 9.45 -14.88 13.31
N ASP A 129 8.63 -14.80 14.36
CA ASP A 129 8.08 -15.96 15.11
C ASP A 129 7.23 -16.92 14.29
N ALA A 130 6.89 -16.56 13.06
CA ALA A 130 6.07 -17.35 12.18
C ALA A 130 6.78 -17.92 10.95
N VAL A 131 8.08 -17.64 10.79
CA VAL A 131 8.90 -18.20 9.72
C VAL A 131 9.01 -19.73 9.90
N GLY A 132 8.28 -20.50 9.10
CA GLY A 132 8.23 -21.97 9.15
C GLY A 132 7.14 -22.56 10.05
N HIS A 133 6.25 -21.73 10.60
CA HIS A 133 5.22 -22.14 11.57
C HIS A 133 3.81 -22.35 10.98
N SER A 134 3.55 -22.06 9.70
CA SER A 134 2.29 -22.34 9.00
C SER A 134 2.34 -23.72 8.30
N PRO A 135 1.79 -24.80 8.87
CA PRO A 135 1.96 -26.16 8.35
C PRO A 135 1.27 -26.44 7.01
N ASP A 136 0.36 -25.57 6.58
CA ASP A 136 -0.42 -25.62 5.34
C ASP A 136 0.16 -24.73 4.21
N ARG A 137 1.17 -23.91 4.52
CA ARG A 137 1.72 -22.85 3.65
C ARG A 137 3.25 -22.80 3.56
N ASP A 138 3.95 -23.24 4.61
CA ASP A 138 5.41 -23.24 4.65
C ASP A 138 5.99 -24.59 4.22
N CYS A 139 6.91 -24.57 3.26
CA CYS A 139 7.61 -25.76 2.79
C CYS A 139 8.59 -26.29 3.85
N ARG A 140 8.32 -27.50 4.38
CA ARG A 140 9.16 -28.15 5.41
C ARG A 140 10.03 -29.27 4.84
N ARG A 141 9.54 -29.99 3.82
CA ARG A 141 10.23 -31.05 3.10
C ARG A 141 9.95 -30.94 1.60
N VAL A 142 10.85 -31.52 0.81
CA VAL A 142 10.66 -31.68 -0.63
C VAL A 142 9.47 -32.58 -0.89
N GLY A 143 8.57 -32.18 -1.78
CA GLY A 143 7.35 -32.93 -2.07
C GLY A 143 6.18 -32.67 -1.10
N ASP A 144 6.35 -31.83 -0.07
CA ASP A 144 5.19 -31.28 0.64
C ASP A 144 4.38 -30.43 -0.36
N ILE A 145 3.04 -30.52 -0.31
CA ILE A 145 2.15 -29.73 -1.16
C ILE A 145 1.48 -28.67 -0.29
N VAL A 146 1.79 -27.40 -0.56
CA VAL A 146 1.32 -26.25 0.22
C VAL A 146 0.37 -25.38 -0.59
N LYS A 147 -0.47 -24.61 0.10
CA LYS A 147 -1.31 -23.61 -0.54
C LYS A 147 -0.50 -22.36 -0.87
N VAL A 148 -0.52 -21.96 -2.14
CA VAL A 148 -0.14 -20.62 -2.58
C VAL A 148 -1.42 -19.96 -3.10
N SER A 149 -1.93 -18.98 -2.35
CA SER A 149 -3.13 -18.27 -2.77
C SER A 149 -2.80 -17.26 -3.84
N PHE A 150 -3.50 -17.30 -4.98
CA PHE A 150 -3.26 -16.36 -6.08
C PHE A 150 -4.45 -15.44 -6.41
N ASN A 151 -5.67 -15.82 -6.05
CA ASN A 151 -6.78 -14.89 -5.87
C ASN A 151 -7.88 -15.56 -5.03
N ILE A 152 -8.59 -14.77 -4.22
CA ILE A 152 -9.75 -15.20 -3.44
C ILE A 152 -10.99 -15.22 -4.34
N LYS A 153 -11.05 -16.29 -5.15
CA LYS A 153 -12.30 -16.78 -5.72
C LYS A 153 -12.26 -18.30 -5.75
N LEU A 154 -13.19 -18.91 -5.01
CA LEU A 154 -13.42 -20.35 -4.86
C LEU A 154 -12.44 -21.10 -3.94
N LEU A 155 -12.55 -20.83 -2.63
CA LEU A 155 -12.51 -21.91 -1.63
C LEU A 155 -13.93 -22.32 -1.22
N GLY A 156 -14.70 -22.80 -2.21
CA GLY A 156 -15.63 -23.88 -1.91
C GLY A 156 -14.81 -25.16 -1.81
N GLU A 157 -15.13 -26.06 -0.88
CA GLU A 157 -14.76 -27.46 -1.11
C GLU A 157 -15.28 -27.86 -2.49
N PRO A 158 -14.48 -28.51 -3.35
CA PRO A 158 -15.03 -29.02 -4.59
C PRO A 158 -16.18 -29.97 -4.27
N PRO A 159 -17.22 -30.04 -5.12
CA PRO A 159 -18.19 -31.12 -5.00
C PRO A 159 -17.44 -32.46 -4.95
N ALA A 160 -17.94 -33.42 -4.15
CA ALA A 160 -17.26 -34.66 -3.76
C ALA A 160 -16.89 -35.64 -4.91
N THR A 161 -16.88 -35.16 -6.15
CA THR A 161 -16.58 -35.83 -7.41
C THR A 161 -15.35 -35.26 -8.13
N SER A 162 -14.70 -34.18 -7.66
CA SER A 162 -13.43 -33.73 -8.26
C SER A 162 -12.22 -34.50 -7.73
N LEU A 163 -11.22 -34.73 -8.59
CA LEU A 163 -9.94 -35.32 -8.19
C LEU A 163 -9.19 -34.39 -7.21
N PRO A 164 -8.39 -34.91 -6.25
CA PRO A 164 -7.89 -34.11 -5.13
C PRO A 164 -6.75 -33.11 -5.44
N ARG A 165 -6.50 -32.78 -6.72
CA ARG A 165 -5.21 -32.23 -7.20
C ARG A 165 -5.32 -31.31 -8.42
N SER A 166 -6.25 -30.36 -8.43
CA SER A 166 -6.32 -29.32 -9.47
C SER A 166 -6.92 -28.02 -8.93
N PRO A 167 -6.37 -26.83 -9.25
CA PRO A 167 -5.20 -26.58 -10.11
C PRO A 167 -3.86 -26.66 -9.35
N SER A 168 -2.80 -27.06 -10.07
CA SER A 168 -1.40 -27.01 -9.60
C SER A 168 -0.70 -25.76 -10.11
N CYS A 169 0.04 -25.05 -9.26
CA CYS A 169 0.85 -23.90 -9.68
C CYS A 169 1.98 -24.34 -10.63
N ASN A 170 2.24 -23.59 -11.70
CA ASN A 170 3.45 -23.79 -12.51
C ASN A 170 4.61 -22.97 -11.93
N SER A 171 5.77 -23.58 -11.67
CA SER A 171 6.87 -22.93 -10.94
C SER A 171 7.62 -21.85 -11.74
N HIS A 172 7.49 -21.86 -13.07
CA HIS A 172 8.13 -20.92 -13.99
C HIS A 172 7.14 -20.27 -14.99
N GLY A 173 5.84 -20.48 -14.81
CA GLY A 173 4.81 -19.87 -15.66
C GLY A 173 4.28 -18.57 -15.08
N GLU A 174 3.65 -17.75 -15.93
CA GLU A 174 2.72 -16.71 -15.45
C GLU A 174 1.62 -17.36 -14.60
N PRO A 175 1.15 -16.69 -13.54
CA PRO A 175 0.19 -17.25 -12.60
C PRO A 175 -1.19 -17.50 -13.26
N PRO A 176 -1.95 -18.51 -12.79
CA PRO A 176 -3.33 -18.69 -13.21
C PRO A 176 -4.19 -17.49 -12.76
N ILE A 177 -5.05 -17.01 -13.66
CA ILE A 177 -5.81 -15.76 -13.49
C ILE A 177 -6.81 -15.81 -12.31
N PHE A 178 -7.16 -17.00 -11.80
CA PHE A 178 -8.10 -17.17 -10.67
C PHE A 178 -7.78 -18.39 -9.79
N GLY A 179 -7.81 -18.22 -8.45
CA GLY A 179 -7.95 -19.28 -7.44
C GLY A 179 -6.72 -19.54 -6.53
N ASP A 180 -6.94 -20.31 -5.46
CA ASP A 180 -5.87 -21.00 -4.72
C ASP A 180 -5.23 -22.04 -5.66
N CYS A 181 -3.89 -22.08 -5.76
CA CYS A 181 -3.19 -23.16 -6.44
C CYS A 181 -2.32 -23.97 -5.47
N TRP A 182 -2.18 -25.26 -5.75
CA TRP A 182 -1.35 -26.15 -4.95
C TRP A 182 0.09 -26.14 -5.47
N TYR A 183 1.03 -25.74 -4.62
CA TYR A 183 2.45 -25.65 -4.93
C TYR A 183 3.20 -26.87 -4.40
N ASN A 184 4.08 -27.44 -5.22
CA ASN A 184 4.91 -28.59 -4.86
C ASN A 184 6.30 -28.11 -4.41
N CYS A 185 6.60 -28.23 -3.11
CA CYS A 185 7.80 -27.71 -2.49
C CYS A 185 9.10 -28.32 -3.03
N THR A 186 10.02 -27.46 -3.48
CA THR A 186 11.38 -27.84 -3.89
C THR A 186 12.37 -27.72 -2.73
N LEU A 187 13.64 -28.11 -2.95
CA LEU A 187 14.73 -27.82 -1.98
C LEU A 187 14.93 -26.32 -1.77
N ASP A 188 14.70 -25.52 -2.81
CA ASP A 188 14.88 -24.07 -2.76
C ASP A 188 13.77 -23.35 -1.99
N ASP A 189 12.64 -24.01 -1.76
CA ASP A 189 11.55 -23.48 -0.94
C ASP A 189 11.72 -23.74 0.57
N ILE A 190 12.70 -24.53 0.98
CA ILE A 190 12.90 -24.84 2.40
C ILE A 190 13.76 -23.76 3.07
N SER A 191 13.20 -23.08 4.07
CA SER A 191 13.86 -22.04 4.87
C SER A 191 14.81 -22.60 5.94
N GLY A 192 15.95 -23.13 5.49
CA GLY A 192 17.07 -23.51 6.36
C GLY A 192 17.76 -22.32 7.05
N GLU A 193 18.61 -22.60 8.04
CA GLU A 193 19.24 -21.57 8.89
C GLU A 193 20.07 -20.52 8.13
N ASP A 194 20.71 -20.86 7.00
CA ASP A 194 21.40 -19.87 6.17
C ASP A 194 20.44 -18.85 5.55
N LYS A 195 19.30 -19.32 5.02
CA LYS A 195 18.25 -18.46 4.45
C LYS A 195 17.62 -17.57 5.52
N LYS A 196 17.31 -18.11 6.70
CA LYS A 196 16.83 -17.31 7.84
C LYS A 196 17.83 -16.22 8.22
N ARG A 197 19.13 -16.54 8.32
CA ARG A 197 20.18 -15.56 8.60
C ARG A 197 20.27 -14.46 7.54
N ARG A 198 20.17 -14.81 6.25
CA ARG A 198 20.12 -13.83 5.13
C ARG A 198 18.91 -12.91 5.24
N LEU A 199 17.72 -13.48 5.47
CA LEU A 199 16.49 -12.74 5.69
C LEU A 199 16.59 -11.75 6.85
N HIS A 200 17.10 -12.19 8.00
CA HIS A 200 17.30 -11.33 9.18
C HIS A 200 18.28 -10.18 8.89
N LYS A 201 19.35 -10.44 8.14
CA LYS A 201 20.32 -9.42 7.71
C LYS A 201 19.65 -8.39 6.79
N ALA A 202 18.97 -8.86 5.74
CA ALA A 202 18.37 -8.00 4.72
C ALA A 202 17.27 -7.11 5.32
N LEU A 203 16.29 -7.69 6.02
CA LEU A 203 15.23 -6.91 6.68
C LEU A 203 15.75 -6.00 7.79
N GLY A 204 16.81 -6.40 8.51
CA GLY A 204 17.49 -5.52 9.46
C GLY A 204 18.10 -4.29 8.77
N GLN A 205 18.76 -4.47 7.62
CA GLN A 205 19.29 -3.38 6.81
C GLN A 205 18.19 -2.47 6.23
N THR A 206 17.07 -3.05 5.77
CA THR A 206 15.87 -2.31 5.31
C THR A 206 15.30 -1.44 6.44
N ALA A 207 15.06 -2.01 7.62
CA ALA A 207 14.56 -1.28 8.78
C ALA A 207 15.52 -0.14 9.20
N ASP A 208 16.83 -0.39 9.16
CA ASP A 208 17.84 0.62 9.43
C ASP A 208 17.91 1.73 8.37
N TRP A 209 17.61 1.42 7.11
CA TRP A 209 17.49 2.41 6.04
C TRP A 209 16.30 3.35 6.32
N PHE A 210 15.11 2.81 6.59
CA PHE A 210 13.93 3.61 6.92
C PHE A 210 14.12 4.43 8.20
N ARG A 211 14.78 3.88 9.23
CA ARG A 211 15.15 4.60 10.46
C ARG A 211 16.00 5.85 10.19
N ARG A 212 16.82 5.87 9.13
CA ARG A 212 17.60 7.05 8.71
C ARG A 212 16.85 7.96 7.74
N ALA A 213 15.93 7.41 6.95
CA ALA A 213 15.18 8.13 5.93
C ALA A 213 13.94 8.86 6.47
N LEU A 214 13.28 8.32 7.51
CA LEU A 214 11.98 8.81 7.99
C LEU A 214 11.99 9.07 9.50
N SER A 215 11.35 10.17 9.91
CA SER A 215 11.03 10.46 11.30
C SER A 215 9.51 10.55 11.52
N VAL A 216 9.01 10.04 12.65
CA VAL A 216 7.59 9.96 13.02
C VAL A 216 7.32 10.70 14.33
N GLU A 217 6.07 11.05 14.60
CA GLU A 217 5.63 11.30 15.98
C GLU A 217 5.62 9.95 16.72
N PRO A 218 6.46 9.76 17.75
CA PRO A 218 6.63 8.45 18.36
C PRO A 218 5.43 8.09 19.24
N VAL A 219 5.02 6.82 19.17
CA VAL A 219 3.99 6.24 20.04
C VAL A 219 4.44 6.34 21.51
N LYS A 220 3.57 6.78 22.45
CA LYS A 220 3.89 6.71 23.89
C LYS A 220 3.62 5.30 24.41
N GLY A 221 4.50 4.84 25.29
CA GLY A 221 4.39 3.50 25.87
C GLY A 221 4.67 2.43 24.82
N ASN A 222 3.98 1.30 24.95
CA ASN A 222 4.08 0.19 24.04
C ASN A 222 3.07 0.34 22.90
N LEU A 223 3.48 0.06 21.67
CA LEU A 223 2.59 0.01 20.53
C LEU A 223 1.69 -1.23 20.63
N ARG A 224 0.41 -1.02 20.94
CA ARG A 224 -0.59 -2.10 20.98
C ARG A 224 -1.28 -2.20 19.63
N LEU A 225 -1.46 -3.42 19.15
CA LEU A 225 -2.24 -3.71 17.95
C LEU A 225 -3.70 -3.94 18.35
N SER A 226 -4.62 -3.69 17.43
CA SER A 226 -6.05 -3.78 17.72
C SER A 226 -6.49 -5.24 17.97
N GLY A 227 -7.73 -5.41 18.43
CA GLY A 227 -8.22 -6.68 18.97
C GLY A 227 -8.45 -7.82 17.98
N TYR A 228 -8.25 -7.62 16.67
CA TYR A 228 -8.41 -8.68 15.67
C TYR A 228 -7.33 -9.74 15.85
N SER A 229 -7.65 -11.03 15.77
CA SER A 229 -6.59 -12.05 15.84
C SER A 229 -5.71 -12.06 14.58
N ALA A 230 -6.14 -11.34 13.53
CA ALA A 230 -5.76 -11.55 12.14
C ALA A 230 -5.11 -10.32 11.46
N CYS A 231 -3.95 -10.47 10.81
CA CYS A 231 -3.24 -9.41 10.08
C CYS A 231 -2.43 -10.00 8.91
N GLY A 232 -2.31 -9.26 7.81
CA GLY A 232 -1.54 -9.64 6.61
C GLY A 232 -2.26 -10.62 5.69
N GLN A 233 -1.77 -10.79 4.46
CA GLN A 233 -2.39 -11.62 3.41
C GLN A 233 -2.04 -13.13 3.46
N ASP A 234 -2.66 -13.91 2.56
CA ASP A 234 -2.35 -15.31 2.23
C ASP A 234 -2.63 -16.28 3.40
N GLY A 235 -3.80 -16.17 4.01
CA GLY A 235 -4.08 -16.96 5.21
C GLY A 235 -3.22 -16.58 6.42
N GLY A 236 -2.46 -15.47 6.35
CA GLY A 236 -1.64 -14.83 7.41
C GLY A 236 -0.98 -15.76 8.44
N VAL A 237 -0.81 -15.33 9.70
CA VAL A 237 0.35 -15.70 10.56
C VAL A 237 -0.10 -16.00 12.05
N GLN A 238 0.44 -15.45 13.17
CA GLN A 238 -0.44 -15.02 14.32
C GLN A 238 0.00 -13.74 15.08
N LEU A 239 -0.91 -12.77 15.35
CA LEU A 239 -0.75 -11.69 16.32
C LEU A 239 -0.70 -12.33 17.71
N PRO A 240 0.47 -12.38 18.37
CA PRO A 240 0.59 -12.89 19.72
C PRO A 240 -0.29 -12.05 20.64
N ARG A 241 -0.92 -12.68 21.64
CA ARG A 241 -1.74 -11.90 22.58
C ARG A 241 -0.96 -10.80 23.29
N GLU A 242 0.34 -11.01 23.52
CA GLU A 242 1.27 -10.00 24.02
C GLU A 242 1.22 -8.69 23.22
N TYR A 243 1.01 -8.72 21.89
CA TYR A 243 1.00 -7.52 21.05
C TYR A 243 -0.32 -6.73 21.14
N VAL A 244 -1.39 -7.39 21.57
CA VAL A 244 -2.72 -6.79 21.80
C VAL A 244 -2.86 -6.33 23.25
N GLU A 245 -2.33 -7.12 24.19
CA GLU A 245 -2.55 -6.96 25.62
C GLU A 245 -1.46 -6.09 26.28
N ASP A 246 -0.17 -6.36 26.05
CA ASP A 246 0.95 -5.58 26.59
C ASP A 246 1.44 -4.50 25.61
N GLY A 247 1.48 -4.85 24.32
CA GLY A 247 2.03 -4.07 23.21
C GLY A 247 3.54 -4.24 23.03
N VAL A 248 4.03 -3.89 21.84
CA VAL A 248 5.46 -3.91 21.51
C VAL A 248 6.14 -2.65 22.06
N ALA A 249 7.07 -2.83 22.99
CA ALA A 249 7.89 -1.75 23.52
C ALA A 249 8.82 -1.17 22.44
N ASP A 250 9.07 0.15 22.51
CA ASP A 250 9.96 0.88 21.62
C ASP A 250 9.73 0.70 20.11
N ALA A 251 8.48 0.49 19.70
CA ALA A 251 8.06 0.41 18.30
C ALA A 251 7.11 1.55 17.88
N ASP A 252 7.18 1.93 16.61
CA ASP A 252 6.21 2.79 15.91
C ASP A 252 5.54 2.06 14.73
N LEU A 253 6.14 0.96 14.26
CA LEU A 253 5.61 0.05 13.25
C LEU A 253 6.08 -1.38 13.57
N VAL A 254 5.18 -2.37 13.46
CA VAL A 254 5.48 -3.80 13.60
C VAL A 254 5.39 -4.48 12.24
N LEU A 255 6.52 -4.97 11.71
CA LEU A 255 6.55 -5.81 10.52
C LEU A 255 6.60 -7.28 10.92
N LEU A 256 5.73 -8.07 10.32
CA LEU A 256 5.53 -9.49 10.59
C LEU A 256 6.08 -10.25 9.40
N VAL A 257 6.98 -11.21 9.63
CA VAL A 257 7.78 -11.82 8.57
C VAL A 257 7.37 -13.27 8.35
N THR A 258 7.17 -13.65 7.09
CA THR A 258 6.99 -15.05 6.66
C THR A 258 7.91 -15.40 5.49
N THR A 259 8.04 -16.71 5.21
CA THR A 259 8.86 -17.22 4.11
C THR A 259 8.14 -18.31 3.33
N ARG A 260 7.16 -17.92 2.54
CA ARG A 260 6.30 -18.80 1.75
C ARG A 260 6.69 -18.80 0.28
N PRO A 261 6.53 -19.92 -0.42
CA PRO A 261 6.78 -19.97 -1.86
C PRO A 261 5.87 -19.00 -2.60
N THR A 262 6.44 -18.36 -3.61
CA THR A 262 5.76 -17.52 -4.60
C THR A 262 5.86 -18.19 -5.97
N THR A 263 5.10 -17.70 -6.96
CA THR A 263 5.20 -18.12 -8.37
C THR A 263 5.76 -16.99 -9.23
N GLY A 264 6.30 -17.34 -10.41
CA GLY A 264 6.91 -16.36 -11.31
C GLY A 264 8.15 -15.69 -10.70
N ASN A 265 8.36 -14.42 -11.02
CA ASN A 265 9.52 -13.63 -10.59
C ASN A 265 9.25 -12.78 -9.33
N THR A 266 8.32 -13.19 -8.48
CA THR A 266 7.96 -12.47 -7.25
C THR A 266 8.92 -12.83 -6.10
N LEU A 267 9.83 -11.92 -5.77
CA LEU A 267 10.84 -12.11 -4.72
C LEU A 267 10.26 -11.98 -3.31
N ALA A 268 9.40 -10.98 -3.12
CA ALA A 268 8.71 -10.69 -1.87
C ALA A 268 7.34 -10.08 -2.20
N TRP A 269 6.54 -9.85 -1.16
CA TRP A 269 5.37 -8.96 -1.18
C TRP A 269 5.13 -8.41 0.23
N ALA A 270 4.53 -7.23 0.37
CA ALA A 270 4.08 -6.73 1.67
C ALA A 270 2.77 -5.93 1.62
N VAL A 271 2.09 -5.87 2.77
CA VAL A 271 0.81 -5.17 2.93
C VAL A 271 0.66 -4.60 4.34
N ALA A 272 0.11 -3.38 4.45
CA ALA A 272 -0.31 -2.81 5.74
C ALA A 272 -1.58 -3.52 6.23
N CYS A 273 -1.66 -3.83 7.52
CA CYS A 273 -2.81 -4.54 8.09
C CYS A 273 -3.52 -3.80 9.23
N GLU A 274 -2.81 -2.94 9.96
CA GLU A 274 -3.36 -2.17 11.09
C GLU A 274 -2.92 -0.71 10.95
N ARG A 275 -3.82 0.22 11.27
CA ARG A 275 -3.60 1.68 11.22
C ARG A 275 -3.94 2.32 12.57
N ASP A 276 -3.28 3.43 12.89
CA ASP A 276 -3.65 4.27 14.03
C ASP A 276 -4.85 5.18 13.69
N GLN A 277 -5.33 5.97 14.67
CA GLN A 277 -6.49 6.87 14.47
C GLN A 277 -6.24 7.98 13.44
N TRP A 278 -4.97 8.23 13.06
CA TRP A 278 -4.59 9.17 12.01
C TRP A 278 -4.44 8.48 10.65
N GLY A 279 -4.68 7.16 10.57
CA GLY A 279 -4.62 6.34 9.36
C GLY A 279 -3.23 5.84 8.98
N ARG A 280 -2.21 6.15 9.78
CA ARG A 280 -0.83 5.69 9.55
C ARG A 280 -0.72 4.22 9.88
N ALA A 281 -0.03 3.45 9.05
CA ALA A 281 0.22 2.04 9.32
C ALA A 281 1.04 1.83 10.61
N ILE A 282 0.56 0.93 11.47
CA ILE A 282 1.23 0.51 12.72
C ILE A 282 1.58 -0.98 12.73
N ALA A 283 0.98 -1.80 11.86
CA ALA A 283 1.49 -3.12 11.53
C ALA A 283 1.35 -3.46 10.04
N GLY A 284 2.26 -4.30 9.56
CA GLY A 284 2.22 -4.87 8.22
C GLY A 284 2.78 -6.29 8.17
N HIS A 285 2.48 -7.01 7.10
CA HIS A 285 2.97 -8.36 6.83
C HIS A 285 3.89 -8.29 5.61
N VAL A 286 5.09 -8.86 5.73
CA VAL A 286 6.09 -9.02 4.67
C VAL A 286 6.36 -10.50 4.48
N ASN A 287 6.19 -11.00 3.27
CA ASN A 287 6.59 -12.37 2.89
C ASN A 287 7.80 -12.32 1.96
N VAL A 288 8.77 -13.21 2.16
CA VAL A 288 9.95 -13.33 1.27
C VAL A 288 10.11 -14.76 0.79
N ALA A 289 10.13 -14.95 -0.52
CA ALA A 289 10.20 -16.26 -1.15
C ALA A 289 11.54 -16.97 -0.83
N PRO A 290 11.54 -18.18 -0.23
CA PRO A 290 12.77 -18.84 0.19
C PRO A 290 13.75 -19.13 -0.95
N ARG A 291 13.25 -19.33 -2.18
CA ARG A 291 14.04 -19.57 -3.39
C ARG A 291 14.97 -18.40 -3.76
N HIS A 292 14.60 -17.19 -3.38
CA HIS A 292 15.34 -15.96 -3.71
C HIS A 292 16.29 -15.50 -2.59
N LEU A 293 16.34 -16.21 -1.46
CA LEU A 293 17.28 -15.97 -0.35
C LEU A 293 18.68 -16.53 -0.65
N THR A 294 19.25 -16.21 -1.81
CA THR A 294 20.59 -16.63 -2.24
C THR A 294 21.66 -15.58 -1.91
N ALA A 295 22.94 -15.87 -2.18
CA ALA A 295 24.02 -14.91 -2.02
C ALA A 295 24.09 -13.88 -3.17
N GLU A 296 23.75 -14.31 -4.38
CA GLU A 296 23.86 -13.51 -5.61
C GLU A 296 22.75 -12.46 -5.73
N ALA A 297 21.59 -12.72 -5.11
CA ALA A 297 20.44 -11.84 -5.13
C ALA A 297 20.42 -10.75 -4.03
N GLU A 298 21.47 -10.58 -3.22
CA GLU A 298 21.44 -9.71 -2.02
C GLU A 298 21.08 -8.25 -2.34
N THR A 299 21.58 -7.70 -3.45
CA THR A 299 21.27 -6.31 -3.87
C THR A 299 19.83 -6.17 -4.38
N LEU A 300 19.37 -7.07 -5.23
CA LEU A 300 18.00 -7.08 -5.75
C LEU A 300 16.98 -7.28 -4.62
N LEU A 301 17.23 -8.25 -3.72
CA LEU A 301 16.43 -8.48 -2.53
C LEU A 301 16.36 -7.23 -1.63
N SER A 302 17.47 -6.53 -1.45
CA SER A 302 17.49 -5.29 -0.65
C SER A 302 16.63 -4.19 -1.27
N ALA A 303 16.68 -4.03 -2.60
CA ALA A 303 15.83 -3.08 -3.33
C ALA A 303 14.34 -3.48 -3.25
N THR A 304 14.01 -4.75 -3.51
CA THR A 304 12.63 -5.26 -3.36
C THR A 304 12.11 -5.06 -1.94
N LEU A 305 12.89 -5.37 -0.90
CA LEU A 305 12.42 -5.15 0.48
C LEU A 305 12.18 -3.68 0.83
N ILE A 306 12.89 -2.74 0.21
CA ILE A 306 12.60 -1.30 0.38
C ILE A 306 11.30 -0.94 -0.35
N HIS A 307 11.09 -1.43 -1.58
CA HIS A 307 9.84 -1.28 -2.35
C HIS A 307 8.62 -1.78 -1.56
N GLU A 308 8.65 -3.04 -1.12
CA GLU A 308 7.56 -3.66 -0.36
C GLU A 308 7.22 -2.89 0.92
N VAL A 309 8.22 -2.46 1.68
CA VAL A 309 7.98 -1.72 2.92
C VAL A 309 7.49 -0.28 2.65
N MET A 310 7.72 0.30 1.47
CA MET A 310 7.08 1.58 1.09
C MET A 310 5.57 1.45 0.88
N HIS A 311 5.08 0.33 0.33
CA HIS A 311 3.64 0.04 0.30
C HIS A 311 3.05 0.00 1.72
N VAL A 312 3.71 -0.72 2.64
CA VAL A 312 3.29 -0.77 4.06
C VAL A 312 3.27 0.61 4.70
N LEU A 313 4.27 1.45 4.43
CA LEU A 313 4.40 2.76 5.06
C LEU A 313 3.38 3.78 4.55
N GLY A 314 2.90 3.65 3.31
CA GLY A 314 1.84 4.51 2.78
C GLY A 314 1.81 4.72 1.26
N PHE A 315 2.67 4.07 0.48
CA PHE A 315 2.60 4.12 -0.99
C PHE A 315 1.55 3.13 -1.51
N ASP A 316 0.27 3.42 -1.29
CA ASP A 316 -0.83 2.51 -1.59
C ASP A 316 -2.15 3.30 -1.76
N PRO A 317 -3.02 2.96 -2.73
CA PRO A 317 -4.29 3.65 -2.95
C PRO A 317 -5.21 3.72 -1.72
N HIS A 318 -5.24 2.69 -0.88
CA HIS A 318 -6.03 2.73 0.36
C HIS A 318 -5.37 3.67 1.39
N ALA A 319 -4.04 3.66 1.50
CA ALA A 319 -3.31 4.61 2.33
C ALA A 319 -3.56 6.06 1.92
N PHE A 320 -3.66 6.36 0.63
CA PHE A 320 -3.91 7.72 0.11
C PHE A 320 -5.20 8.33 0.66
N ALA A 321 -6.27 7.54 0.85
CA ALA A 321 -7.54 8.01 1.43
C ALA A 321 -7.41 8.54 2.87
N HIS A 322 -6.33 8.17 3.58
CA HIS A 322 -6.08 8.60 4.95
C HIS A 322 -4.96 9.65 5.09
N PHE A 323 -4.37 10.12 3.99
CA PHE A 323 -3.32 11.15 4.02
C PHE A 323 -3.86 12.46 4.61
N ARG A 324 -2.99 13.20 5.31
CA ARG A 324 -3.39 14.39 6.07
C ARG A 324 -2.62 15.65 5.69
N ASP A 325 -3.30 16.79 5.81
CA ASP A 325 -2.71 18.11 5.61
C ASP A 325 -1.80 18.51 6.79
N GLU A 326 -1.10 19.63 6.65
CA GLU A 326 -0.26 20.21 7.70
C GLU A 326 -1.06 20.58 8.98
N ARG A 327 -2.39 20.61 8.92
CA ARG A 327 -3.31 20.79 10.06
C ARG A 327 -3.80 19.46 10.64
N LYS A 328 -3.33 18.30 10.15
CA LYS A 328 -3.77 16.94 10.49
C LYS A 328 -5.24 16.61 10.16
N ARG A 329 -5.85 17.31 9.20
CA ARG A 329 -7.18 16.95 8.65
C ARG A 329 -7.01 16.01 7.46
N ARG A 330 -7.98 15.13 7.21
CA ARG A 330 -7.98 14.25 6.02
C ARG A 330 -7.89 15.10 4.75
N ARG A 331 -6.99 14.76 3.81
CA ARG A 331 -6.87 15.46 2.51
C ARG A 331 -8.08 15.10 1.64
N SER A 332 -8.75 16.11 1.08
CA SER A 332 -9.87 15.91 0.15
C SER A 332 -9.45 15.41 -1.24
N GLN A 333 -8.19 15.66 -1.61
CA GLN A 333 -7.62 15.29 -2.90
C GLN A 333 -6.15 14.94 -2.71
N VAL A 334 -5.77 13.75 -3.18
CA VAL A 334 -4.39 13.21 -3.13
C VAL A 334 -3.97 12.80 -4.53
N THR A 335 -4.86 12.06 -5.19
CA THR A 335 -4.84 11.76 -6.62
C THR A 335 -5.94 12.50 -7.35
N GLU A 336 -5.67 12.89 -8.59
CA GLU A 336 -6.63 13.43 -9.55
C GLU A 336 -6.65 12.55 -10.80
N GLN A 337 -7.84 12.13 -11.24
CA GLN A 337 -8.01 11.43 -12.52
C GLN A 337 -8.52 12.41 -13.57
N ILE A 338 -7.77 12.54 -14.66
CA ILE A 338 -8.05 13.49 -15.73
C ILE A 338 -7.86 12.81 -17.08
N MET A 339 -8.75 13.11 -18.03
CA MET A 339 -8.53 12.75 -19.44
C MET A 339 -7.47 13.70 -20.01
N ASP A 340 -6.29 13.18 -20.34
CA ASP A 340 -5.24 14.00 -20.93
C ASP A 340 -5.39 14.01 -22.46
N GLU A 341 -5.64 15.20 -23.02
CA GLU A 341 -5.85 15.37 -24.46
C GLU A 341 -4.57 15.15 -25.30
N LYS A 342 -3.38 15.38 -24.73
CA LYS A 342 -2.09 15.21 -25.43
C LYS A 342 -1.68 13.74 -25.47
N LEU A 343 -1.91 13.01 -24.37
CA LEU A 343 -1.62 11.57 -24.29
C LEU A 343 -2.76 10.71 -24.85
N GLY A 344 -3.99 11.22 -24.91
CA GLY A 344 -5.15 10.49 -25.42
C GLY A 344 -5.63 9.36 -24.51
N ARG A 345 -5.29 9.41 -23.21
CA ARG A 345 -5.70 8.45 -22.18
C ARG A 345 -6.12 9.14 -20.88
N ILE A 346 -6.84 8.42 -20.02
CA ILE A 346 -7.09 8.87 -18.64
C ILE A 346 -5.81 8.62 -17.84
N VAL A 347 -5.36 9.64 -17.12
CA VAL A 347 -4.15 9.61 -16.30
C VAL A 347 -4.53 9.86 -14.84
N THR A 348 -3.94 9.11 -13.92
CA THR A 348 -4.03 9.38 -12.47
C THR A 348 -2.79 10.15 -12.03
N ARG A 349 -2.94 11.36 -11.47
CA ARG A 349 -1.84 12.23 -11.03
C ARG A 349 -1.87 12.42 -9.52
N VAL A 350 -0.74 12.24 -8.85
CA VAL A 350 -0.53 12.68 -7.46
C VAL A 350 -0.31 14.19 -7.46
N VAL A 351 -1.21 14.91 -6.78
CA VAL A 351 -1.25 16.38 -6.70
C VAL A 351 -0.74 16.92 -5.35
N LEU A 352 0.06 16.13 -4.65
CA LEU A 352 0.59 16.46 -3.32
C LEU A 352 1.69 17.54 -3.38
N PRO A 353 1.75 18.50 -2.42
CA PRO A 353 2.55 19.73 -2.59
C PRO A 353 4.07 19.51 -2.73
N ARG A 354 4.68 18.64 -1.93
CA ARG A 354 6.12 18.33 -1.99
C ARG A 354 6.42 17.40 -3.15
N VAL A 355 5.52 16.47 -3.48
CA VAL A 355 5.64 15.61 -4.69
C VAL A 355 5.72 16.47 -5.94
N VAL A 356 4.80 17.43 -6.12
CA VAL A 356 4.80 18.39 -7.23
C VAL A 356 6.09 19.21 -7.20
N MET A 357 6.42 19.87 -6.08
CA MET A 357 7.63 20.67 -5.93
C MET A 357 8.90 19.90 -6.31
N HIS A 358 9.12 18.70 -5.75
CA HIS A 358 10.31 17.89 -6.06
C HIS A 358 10.34 17.42 -7.51
N SER A 359 9.19 17.10 -8.10
CA SER A 359 9.07 16.77 -9.52
C SER A 359 9.46 17.95 -10.40
N ARG A 360 8.98 19.18 -10.10
CA ARG A 360 9.38 20.40 -10.84
C ARG A 360 10.89 20.60 -10.81
N TYR A 361 11.53 20.46 -9.65
CA TYR A 361 12.99 20.58 -9.53
C TYR A 361 13.77 19.45 -10.23
N HIS A 362 13.20 18.24 -10.32
CA HIS A 362 13.80 17.12 -11.03
C HIS A 362 13.76 17.31 -12.55
N TYR A 363 12.57 17.53 -13.12
CA TYR A 363 12.38 17.71 -14.55
C TYR A 363 12.80 19.10 -15.04
N GLY A 364 12.94 20.11 -14.15
CA GLY A 364 13.10 21.51 -14.54
C GLY A 364 11.80 22.15 -15.08
N ALA A 365 10.65 21.63 -14.64
CA ALA A 365 9.32 21.94 -15.17
C ALA A 365 8.56 22.95 -14.27
N PHE A 366 9.03 24.20 -14.24
CA PHE A 366 8.48 25.25 -13.36
C PHE A 366 7.19 25.94 -13.87
N SER A 367 6.45 25.35 -14.81
CA SER A 367 5.27 25.98 -15.44
C SER A 367 3.95 25.54 -14.82
N GLU A 368 2.95 26.43 -14.72
CA GLU A 368 1.58 26.11 -14.28
C GLU A 368 0.97 24.85 -14.96
N ASN A 369 1.36 24.54 -16.20
CA ASN A 369 0.91 23.36 -16.96
C ASN A 369 1.29 22.00 -16.35
N PHE A 370 2.20 21.94 -15.37
CA PHE A 370 2.50 20.72 -14.62
C PHE A 370 1.73 20.72 -13.29
N THR A 371 0.70 19.88 -13.20
CA THR A 371 -0.23 19.83 -12.05
C THR A 371 0.04 18.69 -11.07
N GLY A 372 0.66 17.59 -11.50
CA GLY A 372 0.89 16.40 -10.69
C GLY A 372 1.78 15.36 -11.35
N LEU A 373 2.33 14.44 -10.55
CA LEU A 373 3.17 13.34 -11.02
C LEU A 373 2.32 12.09 -11.27
N GLU A 374 2.52 11.40 -12.39
CA GLU A 374 1.63 10.33 -12.85
C GLU A 374 1.90 9.01 -12.13
N LEU A 375 0.81 8.34 -11.73
CA LEU A 375 0.79 6.96 -11.28
C LEU A 375 0.54 6.05 -12.49
N GLU A 376 1.10 4.86 -12.42
CA GLU A 376 0.94 3.79 -13.39
C GLU A 376 -0.55 3.47 -13.65
N ASP A 377 -0.93 3.30 -14.92
CA ASP A 377 -2.25 2.80 -15.36
C ASP A 377 -2.17 1.45 -16.10
N GLY A 378 -0.96 0.96 -16.39
CA GLY A 378 -0.70 -0.37 -16.90
C GLY A 378 -0.49 -1.42 -15.79
N GLY A 379 -0.04 -2.60 -16.23
CA GLY A 379 0.43 -3.67 -15.33
C GLY A 379 -0.60 -4.34 -14.43
N GLY A 380 -1.89 -4.04 -14.58
CA GLY A 380 -2.96 -4.67 -13.80
C GLY A 380 -3.25 -3.98 -12.45
N ARG A 381 -4.07 -4.61 -11.61
CA ARG A 381 -4.86 -3.95 -10.54
C ARG A 381 -4.07 -3.51 -9.31
N GLY A 382 -2.82 -3.93 -9.18
CA GLY A 382 -1.89 -3.38 -8.20
C GLY A 382 -0.47 -3.22 -8.74
N THR A 383 -0.34 -3.11 -10.05
CA THR A 383 0.71 -2.22 -10.57
C THR A 383 0.10 -0.82 -10.71
N SER A 384 -1.09 -0.72 -11.32
CA SER A 384 -1.80 0.54 -11.47
C SER A 384 -2.18 1.18 -10.13
N GLY A 385 -2.04 2.51 -10.05
CA GLY A 385 -2.41 3.37 -8.91
C GLY A 385 -1.54 3.24 -7.66
N SER A 386 -0.83 2.12 -7.52
CA SER A 386 0.09 1.82 -6.41
C SER A 386 1.56 2.07 -6.77
N HIS A 387 1.85 2.43 -8.02
CA HIS A 387 3.20 2.66 -8.53
C HIS A 387 3.29 3.98 -9.29
N TRP A 388 4.50 4.53 -9.36
CA TRP A 388 4.82 5.59 -10.31
C TRP A 388 4.81 5.10 -11.75
N GLU A 389 4.32 5.95 -12.64
CA GLU A 389 4.38 5.79 -14.09
C GLU A 389 5.82 5.51 -14.57
N LYS A 390 6.07 4.29 -15.07
CA LYS A 390 7.43 3.88 -15.45
C LYS A 390 7.93 4.65 -16.68
N ARG A 391 7.07 5.16 -17.57
CA ARG A 391 7.49 6.09 -18.64
C ARG A 391 8.24 7.29 -18.05
N LEU A 392 7.72 7.89 -16.97
CA LEU A 392 8.25 9.12 -16.41
C LEU A 392 9.42 8.92 -15.43
N LEU A 393 9.46 7.79 -14.72
CA LEU A 393 10.42 7.56 -13.63
C LEU A 393 11.37 6.37 -13.81
N MET A 394 11.11 5.47 -14.78
CA MET A 394 11.98 4.40 -15.28
C MET A 394 12.63 3.47 -14.22
N ASN A 395 13.75 3.86 -13.64
CA ASN A 395 14.51 3.09 -12.65
C ASN A 395 14.25 3.57 -11.21
N GLU A 396 13.20 4.34 -10.98
CA GLU A 396 12.74 4.66 -9.64
C GLU A 396 12.13 3.42 -8.97
N ILE A 397 12.44 3.23 -7.69
CA ILE A 397 12.14 2.01 -6.95
C ILE A 397 10.65 1.67 -6.86
N MET A 398 9.75 2.66 -6.88
CA MET A 398 8.29 2.49 -6.82
C MET A 398 7.63 2.51 -8.21
N THR A 399 8.38 2.25 -9.28
CA THR A 399 7.78 1.84 -10.56
C THR A 399 7.37 0.36 -10.49
N GLY A 400 6.52 -0.12 -11.40
CA GLY A 400 6.01 -1.51 -11.43
C GLY A 400 7.04 -2.62 -11.73
N SER A 401 8.33 -2.36 -11.53
CA SER A 401 9.41 -3.33 -11.68
C SER A 401 10.65 -2.88 -10.91
N VAL A 402 11.30 -3.79 -10.18
CA VAL A 402 12.53 -3.49 -9.42
C VAL A 402 13.74 -4.18 -10.05
N ASP A 403 14.87 -3.45 -10.11
CA ASP A 403 16.16 -3.94 -10.59
C ASP A 403 17.32 -3.57 -9.63
N THR A 404 18.53 -4.05 -9.91
CA THR A 404 19.71 -3.82 -9.05
C THR A 404 20.26 -2.39 -9.06
N ARG A 405 19.73 -1.53 -9.93
CA ARG A 405 20.02 -0.10 -10.08
C ARG A 405 18.79 0.77 -9.78
N SER A 406 17.76 0.20 -9.16
CA SER A 406 16.60 0.97 -8.69
C SER A 406 17.01 2.01 -7.65
N VAL A 407 16.47 3.23 -7.77
CA VAL A 407 16.84 4.38 -6.92
C VAL A 407 15.65 4.89 -6.12
N VAL A 408 15.88 5.28 -4.86
CA VAL A 408 14.85 5.97 -4.07
C VAL A 408 14.87 7.46 -4.37
N SER A 409 13.88 7.96 -5.11
CA SER A 409 13.81 9.38 -5.45
C SER A 409 13.36 10.28 -4.30
N LYS A 410 13.60 11.58 -4.47
CA LYS A 410 12.99 12.61 -3.61
C LYS A 410 11.46 12.65 -3.75
N MET A 411 10.90 12.25 -4.89
CA MET A 411 9.46 12.26 -5.12
C MET A 411 8.74 11.22 -4.25
N THR A 412 9.31 10.01 -4.14
CA THR A 412 8.81 8.94 -3.26
C THR A 412 8.93 9.31 -1.78
N LEU A 413 10.07 9.87 -1.35
CA LEU A 413 10.20 10.39 0.02
C LEU A 413 9.25 11.56 0.29
N ALA A 414 8.98 12.41 -0.70
CA ALA A 414 8.05 13.52 -0.59
C ALA A 414 6.60 13.06 -0.43
N LEU A 415 6.19 11.98 -1.13
CA LEU A 415 4.87 11.37 -0.97
C LEU A 415 4.68 10.87 0.47
N LEU A 416 5.69 10.22 1.05
CA LEU A 416 5.67 9.80 2.44
C LEU A 416 5.63 11.01 3.41
N GLU A 417 6.30 12.13 3.13
CA GLU A 417 6.16 13.34 3.96
C GLU A 417 4.77 13.99 3.83
N ASP A 418 4.22 14.09 2.61
CA ASP A 418 2.92 14.70 2.31
C ASP A 418 1.73 13.89 2.85
N SER A 419 1.92 12.63 3.22
CA SER A 419 0.97 11.84 4.03
C SER A 419 0.64 12.50 5.38
N GLY A 420 1.51 13.40 5.87
CA GLY A 420 1.43 14.03 7.19
C GLY A 420 2.06 13.18 8.30
N TRP A 421 2.19 11.87 8.09
CA TRP A 421 2.68 10.90 9.08
C TRP A 421 4.19 11.03 9.32
N TYR A 422 4.98 11.09 8.26
CA TYR A 422 6.45 11.10 8.33
C TYR A 422 7.02 12.52 8.20
N GLN A 423 8.32 12.64 8.42
CA GLN A 423 9.18 13.74 7.94
C GLN A 423 10.34 13.07 7.22
N ALA A 424 10.56 13.42 5.96
CA ALA A 424 11.57 12.78 5.14
C ALA A 424 12.95 13.44 5.29
N ASN A 425 13.98 12.62 5.26
CA ASN A 425 15.36 13.05 5.16
C ASN A 425 15.82 12.94 3.70
N TYR A 426 15.59 13.98 2.91
CA TYR A 426 15.97 14.04 1.48
C TYR A 426 17.48 13.94 1.19
N SER A 427 18.35 13.84 2.20
CA SER A 427 19.77 13.47 2.02
C SER A 427 19.98 11.96 1.82
N MET A 428 18.99 11.14 2.19
CA MET A 428 18.94 9.69 1.93
C MET A 428 18.35 9.35 0.55
N ALA A 429 17.84 10.34 -0.18
CA ALA A 429 17.34 10.14 -1.54
C ALA A 429 18.50 9.96 -2.52
N ASP A 430 18.41 8.93 -3.32
CA ASP A 430 19.30 8.68 -4.45
C ASP A 430 19.10 9.70 -5.57
N ARG A 431 20.08 9.78 -6.45
CA ARG A 431 20.01 10.61 -7.65
C ARG A 431 19.35 9.85 -8.78
N LEU A 432 18.08 10.15 -9.04
CA LEU A 432 17.44 9.81 -10.31
C LEU A 432 17.97 10.72 -11.42
N ASP A 433 18.42 10.14 -12.53
CA ASP A 433 18.89 10.90 -13.71
C ASP A 433 17.89 10.86 -14.88
N TRP A 434 16.96 9.89 -14.92
CA TRP A 434 15.94 9.77 -15.96
C TRP A 434 14.98 10.98 -15.95
N GLY A 435 14.74 11.59 -17.11
CA GLY A 435 13.91 12.79 -17.25
C GLY A 435 14.50 14.09 -16.69
N ARG A 436 15.69 14.04 -16.07
CA ARG A 436 16.26 15.19 -15.33
C ARG A 436 16.52 16.38 -16.26
N ASN A 437 16.07 17.56 -15.85
CA ASN A 437 16.13 18.82 -16.61
C ASN A 437 15.55 18.78 -18.06
N GLN A 438 14.65 17.85 -18.40
CA GLN A 438 14.06 17.78 -19.76
C GLN A 438 12.92 18.81 -20.01
N GLY A 439 12.45 19.49 -18.97
CA GLY A 439 11.37 20.48 -19.02
C GLY A 439 9.98 19.87 -19.07
N THR A 440 8.95 20.74 -19.05
CA THR A 440 7.54 20.34 -18.95
C THR A 440 7.09 19.39 -20.07
N GLU A 441 7.60 19.59 -21.29
CA GLU A 441 7.26 18.78 -22.47
C GLU A 441 7.65 17.30 -22.35
N PHE A 442 8.63 16.94 -21.50
CA PHE A 442 8.93 15.53 -21.25
C PHE A 442 7.78 14.81 -20.53
N ILE A 443 7.07 15.53 -19.67
CA ILE A 443 6.02 14.97 -18.82
C ILE A 443 4.70 14.88 -19.61
N ILE A 444 4.29 16.00 -20.21
CA ILE A 444 2.94 16.20 -20.75
C ILE A 444 2.77 15.77 -22.22
N SER A 445 3.85 15.43 -22.92
CA SER A 445 3.80 15.08 -24.34
C SER A 445 4.21 13.62 -24.55
N PRO A 446 3.61 12.92 -25.53
CA PRO A 446 3.89 11.50 -25.77
C PRO A 446 5.36 11.29 -26.16
N CYS A 447 5.90 10.13 -25.78
CA CYS A 447 7.34 9.88 -25.79
C CYS A 447 7.99 9.86 -27.18
N ASN A 448 7.21 9.69 -28.25
CA ASN A 448 7.68 9.85 -29.63
C ASN A 448 8.10 11.30 -29.97
N LEU A 449 7.70 12.29 -29.17
CA LEU A 449 8.11 13.70 -29.27
C LEU A 449 9.31 14.06 -28.38
N TRP A 450 9.80 13.11 -27.57
CA TRP A 450 10.97 13.35 -26.72
C TRP A 450 12.26 13.51 -27.52
N LYS A 451 13.24 14.17 -26.91
CA LYS A 451 14.50 14.59 -27.54
C LYS A 451 15.69 13.77 -27.04
N GLY A 452 16.72 13.67 -27.87
CA GLY A 452 17.97 13.00 -27.52
C GLY A 452 17.76 11.51 -27.27
N ALA A 453 18.51 10.95 -26.31
CA ALA A 453 18.55 9.51 -26.04
C ALA A 453 17.34 8.96 -25.25
N TYR A 454 16.34 9.80 -24.94
CA TYR A 454 15.08 9.37 -24.33
C TYR A 454 14.10 8.72 -25.33
N HIS A 455 14.31 8.91 -26.64
CA HIS A 455 13.49 8.29 -27.67
C HIS A 455 14.36 7.75 -28.83
N CYS A 456 13.94 6.62 -29.41
CA CYS A 456 14.59 6.00 -30.57
C CYS A 456 13.54 5.37 -31.51
N ASN A 457 13.79 5.39 -32.82
CA ASN A 457 12.80 5.01 -33.85
C ASN A 457 13.28 3.94 -34.85
N THR A 458 14.50 3.41 -34.69
CA THR A 458 15.06 2.39 -35.58
C THR A 458 15.94 1.39 -34.83
N THR A 459 15.82 0.11 -35.18
CA THR A 459 16.69 -0.97 -34.68
C THR A 459 18.03 -1.04 -35.42
N GLN A 460 18.19 -0.32 -36.54
CA GLN A 460 19.36 -0.43 -37.43
C GLN A 460 20.58 0.36 -36.96
N LEU A 461 20.43 1.22 -35.95
CA LEU A 461 21.48 2.07 -35.42
C LEU A 461 21.65 1.82 -33.92
N SER A 462 22.89 1.67 -33.46
CA SER A 462 23.19 1.83 -32.05
C SER A 462 23.04 3.30 -31.64
N GLY A 463 22.95 3.55 -30.35
CA GLY A 463 22.96 4.88 -29.76
C GLY A 463 23.73 4.89 -28.44
N CYS A 464 23.55 5.97 -27.70
CA CYS A 464 23.99 6.09 -26.32
C CYS A 464 22.78 6.06 -25.40
N THR A 465 22.92 5.49 -24.20
CA THR A 465 21.90 5.62 -23.15
C THR A 465 21.68 7.08 -22.76
N TYR A 466 20.53 7.39 -22.14
CA TYR A 466 20.17 8.76 -21.71
C TYR A 466 21.23 9.43 -20.81
N ASN A 467 21.86 8.66 -19.92
CA ASN A 467 22.95 9.10 -19.04
C ASN A 467 24.35 9.06 -19.70
N ARG A 468 24.42 8.57 -20.95
CA ARG A 468 25.65 8.37 -21.73
C ARG A 468 26.68 7.45 -21.07
N GLU A 469 26.27 6.58 -20.16
CA GLU A 469 27.20 5.68 -19.47
C GLU A 469 27.44 4.36 -20.21
N ALA A 470 26.60 4.04 -21.20
CA ALA A 470 26.78 2.88 -22.06
C ALA A 470 26.42 3.20 -23.53
N GLU A 471 27.00 2.42 -24.43
CA GLU A 471 26.44 2.18 -25.75
C GLU A 471 25.18 1.31 -25.63
N GLY A 472 24.22 1.53 -26.50
CA GLY A 472 22.93 0.85 -26.45
C GLY A 472 22.24 0.68 -27.80
N TYR A 473 21.11 0.00 -27.77
CA TYR A 473 20.25 -0.28 -28.91
C TYR A 473 18.80 0.16 -28.63
N CYS A 474 18.01 0.21 -29.69
CA CYS A 474 16.59 0.52 -29.61
C CYS A 474 15.76 -0.79 -29.67
N PRO A 475 15.17 -1.27 -28.55
CA PRO A 475 14.31 -2.44 -28.57
C PRO A 475 12.92 -2.09 -29.14
N ILE A 476 12.70 -2.39 -30.42
CA ILE A 476 11.39 -2.24 -31.08
C ILE A 476 10.80 -3.63 -31.32
N VAL A 477 9.67 -3.90 -30.69
CA VAL A 477 8.96 -5.18 -30.74
C VAL A 477 7.77 -5.06 -31.71
N SER A 478 7.42 -6.17 -32.36
CA SER A 478 6.19 -6.30 -33.16
C SER A 478 5.23 -7.26 -32.48
N TYR A 479 4.08 -6.75 -32.06
CA TYR A 479 3.06 -7.50 -31.33
C TYR A 479 2.13 -8.26 -32.27
N SER A 480 1.46 -9.29 -31.76
CA SER A 480 0.52 -10.13 -32.52
C SER A 480 -0.82 -9.44 -32.82
N GLY A 481 -1.11 -8.32 -32.14
CA GLY A 481 -2.26 -7.45 -32.38
C GLY A 481 -1.86 -5.99 -32.32
N ASP A 482 -2.77 -5.09 -32.71
CA ASP A 482 -2.54 -3.66 -32.63
C ASP A 482 -2.42 -3.16 -31.18
N LEU A 483 -1.56 -2.19 -30.95
CA LEU A 483 -1.46 -1.46 -29.69
C LEU A 483 -2.68 -0.52 -29.48
N PRO A 484 -2.96 -0.08 -28.24
CA PRO A 484 -3.94 0.99 -27.97
C PRO A 484 -3.65 2.25 -28.79
N GLN A 485 -4.68 3.00 -29.19
CA GLN A 485 -4.51 4.15 -30.10
C GLN A 485 -3.49 5.19 -29.58
N TRP A 486 -3.47 5.43 -28.26
CA TRP A 486 -2.54 6.34 -27.59
C TRP A 486 -1.09 5.83 -27.52
N ALA A 487 -0.85 4.53 -27.71
CA ALA A 487 0.47 3.89 -27.71
C ALA A 487 1.04 3.65 -29.12
N ARG A 488 0.34 4.08 -30.19
CA ARG A 488 0.76 3.86 -31.59
C ARG A 488 1.78 4.91 -32.04
N TYR A 489 3.04 4.73 -31.64
CA TYR A 489 4.14 5.63 -32.00
C TYR A 489 4.72 5.39 -33.40
N PHE A 490 4.43 4.24 -34.00
CA PHE A 490 4.98 3.81 -35.29
C PHE A 490 3.91 3.77 -36.39
N PRO A 491 4.29 3.87 -37.68
CA PRO A 491 3.35 3.72 -38.81
C PRO A 491 2.64 2.36 -38.84
N GLN A 492 3.25 1.32 -38.26
CA GLN A 492 2.62 0.03 -38.03
C GLN A 492 1.97 0.02 -36.64
N ALA A 493 0.65 -0.17 -36.58
CA ALA A 493 -0.13 -0.11 -35.35
C ALA A 493 0.23 -1.20 -34.30
N ASN A 494 0.92 -2.26 -34.72
CA ASN A 494 1.39 -3.35 -33.85
C ASN A 494 2.87 -3.22 -33.44
N LYS A 495 3.52 -2.05 -33.63
CA LYS A 495 4.91 -1.82 -33.22
C LYS A 495 5.03 -0.82 -32.09
N GLY A 496 5.90 -1.13 -31.13
CA GLY A 496 6.23 -0.30 -29.98
C GLY A 496 7.49 -0.78 -29.27
N GLY A 497 7.78 -0.16 -28.12
CA GLY A 497 8.83 -0.59 -27.19
C GLY A 497 8.38 -1.77 -26.34
N GLN A 498 9.35 -2.52 -25.82
CA GLN A 498 9.11 -3.83 -25.18
C GLN A 498 8.25 -3.78 -23.90
N SER A 499 8.29 -2.68 -23.15
CA SER A 499 7.66 -2.58 -21.81
C SER A 499 6.32 -1.86 -21.87
N SER A 500 5.25 -2.58 -21.52
CA SER A 500 3.89 -2.04 -21.39
C SER A 500 3.77 -0.96 -20.31
N LEU A 501 4.45 -1.15 -19.15
CA LEU A 501 4.54 -0.18 -18.05
C LEU A 501 5.21 1.14 -18.46
N ALA A 502 6.06 1.11 -19.49
CA ALA A 502 6.68 2.31 -20.03
C ALA A 502 5.89 2.86 -21.23
N ASP A 503 4.57 2.70 -21.24
CA ASP A 503 3.65 3.09 -22.33
C ASP A 503 3.99 2.51 -23.73
N TYR A 504 4.78 1.44 -23.82
CA TYR A 504 5.40 0.97 -25.07
C TYR A 504 6.33 2.02 -25.73
N CYS A 505 6.91 2.93 -24.93
CA CYS A 505 7.90 3.89 -25.39
C CYS A 505 9.22 3.21 -25.78
N THR A 506 9.82 3.68 -26.87
CA THR A 506 11.11 3.19 -27.39
C THR A 506 12.25 4.14 -27.01
N TYR A 507 13.20 3.66 -26.22
CA TYR A 507 14.36 4.40 -25.72
C TYR A 507 15.64 3.54 -25.81
N PHE A 508 16.82 4.15 -25.71
CA PHE A 508 18.08 3.39 -25.80
C PHE A 508 18.37 2.59 -24.52
N VAL A 509 18.37 1.26 -24.65
CA VAL A 509 18.77 0.31 -23.61
C VAL A 509 20.24 -0.07 -23.80
N ALA A 510 21.00 -0.16 -22.71
CA ALA A 510 22.42 -0.54 -22.76
C ALA A 510 22.60 -1.97 -23.29
N TYR A 511 23.67 -2.21 -24.07
CA TYR A 511 24.14 -3.58 -24.30
C TYR A 511 24.75 -4.16 -23.02
N SER A 512 24.71 -5.48 -22.84
CA SER A 512 25.32 -6.17 -21.68
C SER A 512 26.84 -5.93 -21.59
N ASP A 513 27.53 -5.81 -22.74
CA ASP A 513 28.95 -5.47 -22.87
C ASP A 513 29.22 -3.98 -23.19
N GLY A 514 28.17 -3.15 -23.23
CA GLY A 514 28.18 -1.79 -23.78
C GLY A 514 28.67 -0.70 -22.82
N SER A 515 29.05 -1.06 -21.59
CA SER A 515 29.43 -0.08 -20.56
C SER A 515 30.64 0.76 -20.98
N CYS A 516 30.55 2.08 -20.82
CA CYS A 516 31.69 2.98 -20.97
C CYS A 516 32.42 3.20 -19.64
N THR A 517 31.70 3.09 -18.51
CA THR A 517 32.17 3.50 -17.17
C THR A 517 32.79 2.36 -16.37
N ASP A 518 32.26 1.15 -16.48
CA ASP A 518 32.81 -0.06 -15.86
C ASP A 518 33.63 -0.85 -16.88
N THR A 519 34.89 -1.13 -16.57
CA THR A 519 35.79 -1.93 -17.42
C THR A 519 35.62 -3.43 -17.25
N ASN A 520 34.94 -3.90 -16.20
CA ASN A 520 34.76 -5.32 -15.94
C ASN A 520 33.61 -5.90 -16.78
N SER A 521 32.51 -5.14 -16.90
CA SER A 521 31.32 -5.50 -17.68
C SER A 521 31.33 -4.91 -19.10
N ALA A 522 32.51 -4.67 -19.69
CA ALA A 522 32.62 -3.98 -20.98
C ALA A 522 33.53 -4.66 -21.98
N ARG A 523 33.15 -4.57 -23.26
CA ARG A 523 33.99 -4.98 -24.39
C ARG A 523 35.29 -4.18 -24.49
N ALA A 524 36.32 -4.82 -25.05
CA ALA A 524 37.61 -4.20 -25.27
C ALA A 524 37.50 -2.96 -26.20
N PRO A 525 38.16 -1.83 -25.90
CA PRO A 525 38.03 -0.61 -26.68
C PRO A 525 38.73 -0.67 -28.04
N ASP A 526 38.02 -0.21 -29.08
CA ASP A 526 38.58 -0.11 -30.43
C ASP A 526 39.51 1.12 -30.53
N ARG A 527 40.82 0.82 -30.47
CA ARG A 527 41.90 1.80 -30.61
C ARG A 527 41.97 2.43 -32.00
N MET A 528 41.38 1.82 -33.03
CA MET A 528 41.32 2.40 -34.38
C MET A 528 40.22 3.46 -34.49
N LEU A 529 39.19 3.39 -33.65
CA LEU A 529 38.13 4.41 -33.52
C LEU A 529 38.43 5.43 -32.40
N GLY A 530 39.53 5.25 -31.66
CA GLY A 530 39.96 6.16 -30.60
C GLY A 530 39.25 5.95 -29.27
N GLU A 531 38.62 4.79 -29.06
CA GLU A 531 37.85 4.52 -27.86
C GLU A 531 38.70 4.36 -26.59
N VAL A 532 38.12 4.77 -25.46
CA VAL A 532 38.67 4.59 -24.11
C VAL A 532 37.52 4.30 -23.14
N ARG A 533 37.64 3.25 -22.32
CA ARG A 533 36.67 2.89 -21.27
C ARG A 533 37.27 3.04 -19.87
N GLY A 534 36.42 3.27 -18.88
CA GLY A 534 36.78 3.56 -17.47
C GLY A 534 35.83 4.58 -16.85
N SER A 535 35.86 4.77 -15.54
CA SER A 535 34.86 5.56 -14.79
C SER A 535 34.60 6.98 -15.34
N SER A 536 35.64 7.60 -15.90
CA SER A 536 35.58 8.91 -16.56
C SER A 536 35.12 8.90 -18.02
N SER A 537 34.80 7.77 -18.65
CA SER A 537 34.38 7.72 -20.05
C SER A 537 32.86 7.82 -20.20
N ARG A 538 32.40 8.35 -21.35
CA ARG A 538 30.98 8.46 -21.73
C ARG A 538 30.79 8.15 -23.21
N CYS A 539 29.59 7.67 -23.55
CA CYS A 539 29.18 7.37 -24.90
C CYS A 539 28.90 8.65 -25.70
N MET A 540 29.47 8.73 -26.91
CA MET A 540 29.29 9.83 -27.85
C MET A 540 29.15 9.31 -29.28
N ALA A 541 28.41 10.04 -30.11
CA ALA A 541 28.34 9.76 -31.54
C ALA A 541 29.67 10.17 -32.21
N SER A 542 30.21 9.28 -33.04
CA SER A 542 31.57 9.39 -33.57
C SER A 542 31.71 8.78 -34.98
N SER A 543 32.33 9.55 -35.87
CA SER A 543 32.85 9.08 -37.16
C SER A 543 34.38 8.94 -37.16
N LEU A 544 35.04 9.02 -35.99
CA LEU A 544 36.50 8.95 -35.87
C LEU A 544 37.06 7.62 -36.39
N VAL A 545 38.12 7.72 -37.18
CA VAL A 545 38.94 6.60 -37.69
C VAL A 545 40.39 7.06 -37.70
N ARG A 546 41.31 6.27 -37.14
CA ARG A 546 42.74 6.62 -37.10
C ARG A 546 43.28 6.87 -38.52
N THR A 547 44.02 7.97 -38.70
CA THR A 547 44.57 8.34 -40.01
C THR A 547 45.43 7.20 -40.59
N GLY A 548 45.16 6.83 -41.86
CA GLY A 548 45.74 5.66 -42.52
C GLY A 548 44.83 4.42 -42.57
N PHE A 549 43.71 4.43 -41.84
CA PHE A 549 42.70 3.37 -41.88
C PHE A 549 41.38 3.89 -42.48
N VAL A 550 40.58 2.97 -43.02
CA VAL A 550 39.28 3.27 -43.66
C VAL A 550 38.19 2.45 -42.98
N ARG A 551 37.07 3.07 -42.60
CA ARG A 551 35.91 2.36 -42.02
C ARG A 551 35.11 1.72 -43.16
N GLY A 552 34.80 0.43 -43.03
CA GLY A 552 34.02 -0.32 -44.04
C GLY A 552 32.56 0.14 -44.19
N SER A 553 32.06 0.97 -43.29
CA SER A 553 30.79 1.68 -43.41
C SER A 553 31.02 3.19 -43.26
N ALA A 554 30.36 3.99 -44.10
CA ALA A 554 30.34 5.45 -44.03
C ALA A 554 29.39 6.00 -42.95
N THR A 555 28.65 5.16 -42.24
CA THR A 555 27.72 5.60 -41.20
C THR A 555 28.44 6.10 -39.94
N GLN A 556 27.92 7.18 -39.36
CA GLN A 556 28.31 7.63 -38.04
C GLN A 556 27.92 6.56 -37.01
N GLY A 557 28.88 6.17 -36.16
CA GLY A 557 28.65 5.19 -35.10
C GLY A 557 28.61 5.85 -33.73
N ASN A 558 28.66 5.03 -32.68
CA ASN A 558 28.87 5.48 -31.30
C ASN A 558 30.14 4.84 -30.77
N GLY A 559 30.62 5.34 -29.63
CA GLY A 559 31.73 4.74 -28.91
C GLY A 559 31.99 5.44 -27.58
N CYS A 560 32.85 4.83 -26.76
CA CYS A 560 33.19 5.33 -25.43
C CYS A 560 34.45 6.22 -25.47
N TYR A 561 34.35 7.45 -24.96
CA TYR A 561 35.44 8.43 -24.98
C TYR A 561 35.63 9.11 -23.61
N GLN A 562 36.87 9.44 -23.25
CA GLN A 562 37.23 9.91 -21.92
C GLN A 562 36.83 11.38 -21.65
N HIS A 563 36.25 11.66 -20.49
CA HIS A 563 35.97 13.00 -19.96
C HIS A 563 37.22 13.87 -19.77
N ARG A 564 38.45 13.35 -19.89
CA ARG A 564 39.63 14.22 -19.92
C ARG A 564 39.66 15.15 -21.15
N LEU A 565 38.99 14.76 -22.24
CA LEU A 565 38.68 15.63 -23.38
C LEU A 565 37.62 16.69 -23.02
N LEU A 566 36.73 16.38 -22.06
CA LEU A 566 35.72 17.29 -21.54
C LEU A 566 36.28 18.31 -20.53
N TRP A 567 37.52 18.23 -20.04
CA TRP A 567 38.09 19.35 -19.26
C TRP A 567 38.38 20.59 -20.11
N MET A 568 38.59 20.47 -21.43
CA MET A 568 38.54 21.63 -22.33
C MET A 568 37.10 22.14 -22.53
N VAL A 569 36.11 21.25 -22.43
CA VAL A 569 34.69 21.60 -22.62
C VAL A 569 34.07 22.27 -21.38
N CYS A 570 34.41 21.77 -20.19
CA CYS A 570 33.87 22.22 -18.92
C CYS A 570 34.83 23.11 -18.12
N GLY A 571 36.08 23.27 -18.59
CA GLY A 571 37.04 24.27 -18.13
C GLY A 571 37.20 25.40 -19.15
N ASN A 572 36.33 26.40 -19.09
CA ASN A 572 36.40 27.71 -19.77
C ASN A 572 36.51 27.77 -21.31
N TYR A 573 36.60 26.65 -22.06
CA TYR A 573 37.02 26.68 -23.47
C TYR A 573 36.10 26.06 -24.54
N VAL A 574 34.83 25.70 -24.30
CA VAL A 574 33.89 25.28 -25.39
C VAL A 574 32.48 25.86 -25.32
N ARG A 575 31.90 25.99 -26.54
CA ARG A 575 30.51 26.31 -26.90
C ARG A 575 29.46 25.67 -25.97
N LYS A 576 28.57 26.50 -25.40
CA LYS A 576 27.42 26.08 -24.56
C LYS A 576 26.47 25.06 -25.24
N ALA A 577 26.44 25.02 -26.57
CA ALA A 577 25.53 24.20 -27.37
C ALA A 577 26.09 22.82 -27.82
N GLY A 578 27.34 22.47 -27.48
CA GLY A 578 28.00 21.27 -28.00
C GLY A 578 28.44 21.41 -29.46
N GLY A 579 28.62 20.28 -30.16
CA GLY A 579 28.90 20.20 -31.61
C GLY A 579 30.07 19.28 -32.00
N PRO A 580 30.35 19.13 -33.31
CA PRO A 580 31.45 18.31 -33.81
C PRO A 580 32.82 18.89 -33.43
N ILE A 581 33.76 17.98 -33.15
CA ILE A 581 35.18 18.26 -32.88
C ILE A 581 36.05 17.27 -33.68
N GLN A 582 37.07 17.79 -34.36
CA GLN A 582 38.08 17.01 -35.08
C GLN A 582 39.32 16.80 -34.19
N PHE A 583 40.00 15.66 -34.35
CA PHE A 583 41.17 15.28 -33.56
C PHE A 583 42.39 15.02 -34.44
N SER A 584 43.57 15.53 -34.04
CA SER A 584 44.82 15.27 -34.74
C SER A 584 45.18 13.78 -34.73
N GLY A 585 45.47 13.22 -35.90
CA GLY A 585 45.75 11.78 -36.07
C GLY A 585 44.53 10.89 -36.27
N PHE A 586 43.33 11.48 -36.35
CA PHE A 586 42.10 10.81 -36.73
C PHE A 586 41.42 11.57 -37.88
N ASN A 587 40.81 10.82 -38.79
CA ASN A 587 39.88 11.31 -39.78
C ASN A 587 38.45 11.23 -39.20
N GLY A 588 37.55 12.14 -39.58
CA GLY A 588 36.19 12.19 -39.05
C GLY A 588 36.05 13.06 -37.80
N GLU A 589 34.90 12.97 -37.13
CA GLU A 589 34.49 13.92 -36.09
C GLU A 589 33.87 13.19 -34.87
N LEU A 590 34.12 13.73 -33.69
CA LEU A 590 33.43 13.38 -32.44
C LEU A 590 32.34 14.42 -32.16
N ASN A 591 31.09 14.00 -32.08
CA ASN A 591 29.99 14.89 -31.74
C ASN A 591 29.90 15.02 -30.22
N CYS A 592 30.45 16.12 -29.69
CA CYS A 592 30.36 16.42 -28.27
C CYS A 592 28.92 16.87 -27.91
N PRO A 593 28.30 16.26 -26.89
CA PRO A 593 27.00 16.69 -26.35
C PRO A 593 27.00 18.14 -25.86
N ALA A 594 25.82 18.70 -25.61
CA ALA A 594 25.74 19.99 -24.94
C ALA A 594 26.30 19.90 -23.51
N TYR A 595 26.88 21.00 -23.01
CA TYR A 595 27.53 21.05 -21.69
C TYR A 595 26.64 20.51 -20.55
N HIS A 596 25.34 20.77 -20.61
CA HIS A 596 24.39 20.37 -19.59
C HIS A 596 24.06 18.86 -19.58
N GLU A 597 24.32 18.14 -20.67
CA GLU A 597 24.16 16.68 -20.73
C GLU A 597 25.30 15.92 -20.02
N LEU A 598 26.41 16.60 -19.70
CA LEU A 598 27.65 15.98 -19.23
C LEU A 598 28.18 16.56 -17.91
N CYS A 599 28.05 17.87 -17.71
CA CYS A 599 28.68 18.60 -16.61
C CYS A 599 27.68 19.33 -15.68
N SER A 600 26.38 19.37 -16.00
CA SER A 600 25.37 19.97 -15.10
C SER A 600 24.99 19.05 -13.94
N THR A 601 25.73 19.17 -12.83
CA THR A 601 25.26 18.71 -11.52
C THR A 601 24.15 19.60 -10.95
N GLY A 602 24.17 20.91 -11.27
CA GLY A 602 23.13 21.88 -10.92
C GLY A 602 22.07 22.09 -12.02
N PRO A 603 20.95 22.77 -11.69
CA PRO A 603 19.90 23.09 -12.65
C PRO A 603 20.41 24.02 -13.76
N VAL A 604 19.85 23.89 -14.96
CA VAL A 604 20.19 24.75 -16.11
C VAL A 604 19.75 26.19 -15.83
N LEU A 605 20.64 27.16 -16.01
CA LEU A 605 20.35 28.59 -15.92
C LEU A 605 19.42 29.04 -17.06
N GLY A 606 18.12 28.86 -16.85
CA GLY A 606 17.02 29.38 -17.67
C GLY A 606 16.07 30.26 -16.85
N SER A 607 15.37 31.16 -17.53
CA SER A 607 14.30 31.98 -16.95
C SER A 607 13.19 31.10 -16.35
N GLY A 608 12.86 31.30 -15.08
CA GLY A 608 11.89 30.49 -14.33
C GLY A 608 12.42 29.93 -13.01
N HIS A 609 13.71 30.10 -12.70
CA HIS A 609 14.28 29.64 -11.43
C HIS A 609 13.89 30.56 -10.25
N CYS A 610 13.33 29.97 -9.21
CA CYS A 610 12.90 30.70 -8.02
C CYS A 610 14.05 31.07 -7.06
N PRO A 611 13.92 32.17 -6.30
CA PRO A 611 14.91 32.59 -5.30
C PRO A 611 15.15 31.50 -4.25
N ASN A 612 16.41 31.14 -4.02
CA ASN A 612 16.84 30.08 -3.08
C ASN A 612 16.06 28.77 -3.19
N SER A 613 15.55 28.42 -4.38
CA SER A 613 14.66 27.27 -4.60
C SER A 613 13.45 27.24 -3.64
N CYS A 614 12.89 28.42 -3.33
CA CYS A 614 11.81 28.60 -2.35
C CYS A 614 12.11 28.00 -0.97
N SER A 615 13.40 27.88 -0.61
CA SER A 615 13.89 27.19 0.59
C SER A 615 13.37 25.76 0.77
N PHE A 616 12.85 25.13 -0.29
CA PHE A 616 12.03 23.90 -0.26
C PHE A 616 10.82 23.96 0.70
N ASN A 617 10.32 25.16 0.99
CA ASN A 617 9.13 25.44 1.81
C ASN A 617 8.00 26.09 0.97
N GLY A 618 7.99 25.85 -0.34
CA GLY A 618 7.01 26.38 -1.27
C GLY A 618 7.24 25.85 -2.68
N ASP A 619 6.18 25.81 -3.48
CA ASP A 619 6.27 25.41 -4.88
C ASP A 619 6.84 26.54 -5.74
N CYS A 620 7.61 26.19 -6.77
CA CYS A 620 8.21 27.15 -7.70
C CYS A 620 7.46 27.15 -9.03
N VAL A 621 6.75 28.24 -9.29
CA VAL A 621 5.89 28.38 -10.47
C VAL A 621 6.23 29.70 -11.18
N ASP A 622 6.68 29.59 -12.42
CA ASP A 622 7.05 30.67 -13.34
C ASP A 622 7.94 31.76 -12.69
N GLY A 623 8.92 31.30 -11.88
CA GLY A 623 9.88 32.14 -11.16
C GLY A 623 9.39 32.73 -9.83
N ARG A 624 8.15 32.44 -9.43
CA ARG A 624 7.56 32.87 -8.14
C ARG A 624 7.44 31.70 -7.16
N CYS A 625 7.67 31.99 -5.88
CA CYS A 625 7.46 31.03 -4.81
C CYS A 625 6.04 31.09 -4.23
N ASN A 626 5.33 29.97 -4.31
CA ASN A 626 4.04 29.74 -3.67
C ASN A 626 4.28 29.00 -2.35
N CYS A 627 4.44 29.76 -1.25
CA CYS A 627 4.85 29.19 0.04
C CYS A 627 3.82 28.25 0.67
N PHE A 628 4.31 27.17 1.28
CA PHE A 628 3.50 26.25 2.07
C PHE A 628 3.01 26.93 3.36
N VAL A 629 1.96 26.38 3.97
CA VAL A 629 1.31 26.95 5.16
C VAL A 629 2.33 27.16 6.30
N GLY A 630 2.34 28.36 6.88
CA GLY A 630 3.28 28.76 7.93
C GLY A 630 4.62 29.30 7.43
N PHE A 631 4.86 29.32 6.11
CA PHE A 631 6.01 29.94 5.47
C PHE A 631 5.61 31.15 4.62
N HIS A 632 6.49 32.13 4.51
CA HIS A 632 6.25 33.37 3.76
C HIS A 632 7.57 34.07 3.38
N GLY A 633 7.44 35.18 2.66
CA GLY A 633 8.56 35.92 2.09
C GLY A 633 8.87 35.48 0.65
N HIS A 634 9.78 36.20 0.00
CA HIS A 634 10.09 36.02 -1.42
C HIS A 634 10.60 34.61 -1.77
N ASP A 635 11.26 33.95 -0.82
CA ASP A 635 11.88 32.62 -0.96
C ASP A 635 11.38 31.61 0.08
N CYS A 636 10.24 31.87 0.73
CA CYS A 636 9.65 31.05 1.79
C CYS A 636 10.58 30.68 2.97
N SER A 637 11.66 31.44 3.18
CA SER A 637 12.60 31.22 4.29
C SER A 637 12.04 31.62 5.66
N LYS A 638 11.03 32.51 5.71
CA LYS A 638 10.50 33.08 6.95
C LYS A 638 9.28 32.29 7.43
N ARG A 639 9.18 32.08 8.75
CA ARG A 639 8.05 31.38 9.39
C ARG A 639 7.19 32.33 10.20
N THR A 640 5.88 32.12 10.16
CA THR A 640 4.87 32.81 10.98
C THR A 640 3.79 31.83 11.37
N CYS A 641 3.30 31.92 12.61
CA CYS A 641 2.18 31.12 13.08
C CYS A 641 0.91 31.42 12.27
N PRO A 642 0.36 30.44 11.51
CA PRO A 642 -0.85 30.69 10.72
C PRO A 642 -2.01 31.05 11.64
N SER A 643 -2.82 32.04 11.24
CA SER A 643 -3.99 32.52 11.98
C SER A 643 -3.75 32.80 13.48
N ASN A 644 -2.52 33.15 13.88
CA ASN A 644 -2.11 33.25 15.29
C ASN A 644 -2.51 32.02 16.13
N CYS A 645 -2.27 30.82 15.60
CA CYS A 645 -2.62 29.54 16.21
C CYS A 645 -4.12 29.37 16.49
N ASN A 646 -4.97 30.01 15.68
CA ASN A 646 -6.44 30.03 15.75
C ASN A 646 -7.00 30.36 17.16
N GLY A 647 -6.24 31.02 18.04
CA GLY A 647 -6.59 31.22 19.45
C GLY A 647 -6.52 29.95 20.32
N HIS A 648 -6.28 28.78 19.73
CA HIS A 648 -6.15 27.47 20.39
C HIS A 648 -4.68 27.08 20.68
N GLY A 649 -3.74 28.01 20.52
CA GLY A 649 -2.33 27.84 20.87
C GLY A 649 -1.62 29.16 21.17
N ASN A 650 -0.34 29.06 21.52
CA ASN A 650 0.57 30.19 21.68
C ASN A 650 1.61 30.17 20.55
N CYS A 651 1.82 31.31 19.89
CA CYS A 651 2.86 31.45 18.88
C CYS A 651 4.25 31.57 19.55
N LEU A 652 5.18 30.68 19.17
CA LEU A 652 6.57 30.74 19.62
C LEU A 652 7.38 31.70 18.74
N SER A 653 8.49 32.23 19.27
CA SER A 653 9.42 33.12 18.55
C SER A 653 10.03 32.52 17.27
N SER A 654 9.95 31.19 17.11
CA SER A 654 10.34 30.46 15.90
C SER A 654 9.27 30.43 14.80
N GLY A 655 8.13 31.12 14.98
CA GLY A 655 7.01 31.09 14.04
C GLY A 655 6.25 29.76 14.02
N VAL A 656 6.25 29.03 15.14
CA VAL A 656 5.60 27.72 15.31
C VAL A 656 4.56 27.81 16.42
N CYS A 657 3.39 27.21 16.20
CA CYS A 657 2.35 27.12 17.22
C CYS A 657 2.64 26.03 18.26
N LYS A 658 2.53 26.38 19.54
CA LYS A 658 2.34 25.42 20.62
C LYS A 658 0.84 25.35 20.94
N CYS A 659 0.19 24.26 20.59
CA CYS A 659 -1.23 24.08 20.85
C CYS A 659 -1.55 23.92 22.35
N LYS A 660 -2.79 24.22 22.70
CA LYS A 660 -3.42 23.84 23.96
C LYS A 660 -3.90 22.39 23.84
N ASN A 661 -3.97 21.69 24.97
CA ASN A 661 -4.46 20.30 25.04
C ASN A 661 -5.78 20.14 24.27
N GLY A 662 -5.88 19.03 23.54
CA GLY A 662 -7.06 18.75 22.70
C GLY A 662 -7.04 19.42 21.32
N TYR A 663 -5.98 20.16 20.96
CA TYR A 663 -5.81 20.76 19.63
C TYR A 663 -4.46 20.41 18.99
N THR A 664 -4.44 20.25 17.67
CA THR A 664 -3.27 19.82 16.90
C THR A 664 -3.20 20.48 15.52
N GLY A 665 -2.15 20.15 14.75
CA GLY A 665 -1.83 20.77 13.47
C GLY A 665 -0.93 21.99 13.58
N ILE A 666 -0.39 22.45 12.45
CA ILE A 666 0.57 23.58 12.38
C ILE A 666 0.03 24.91 12.92
N ASP A 667 -1.29 25.06 12.99
CA ASP A 667 -2.01 26.26 13.42
C ASP A 667 -3.04 25.98 14.53
N CYS A 668 -3.04 24.78 15.11
CA CYS A 668 -3.96 24.37 16.19
C CYS A 668 -5.45 24.45 15.83
N SER A 669 -5.84 24.40 14.55
CA SER A 669 -7.25 24.42 14.16
C SER A 669 -8.01 23.13 14.49
N THR A 670 -7.29 22.01 14.55
CA THR A 670 -7.87 20.67 14.48
C THR A 670 -7.99 20.08 15.87
N ALA A 671 -9.20 19.69 16.28
CA ALA A 671 -9.41 19.02 17.55
C ALA A 671 -8.85 17.58 17.53
N ILE A 672 -8.35 17.12 18.67
CA ILE A 672 -7.84 15.77 18.90
C ILE A 672 -8.99 14.90 19.44
N CYS A 673 -9.19 13.72 18.86
CA CYS A 673 -10.15 12.73 19.38
C CYS A 673 -9.56 11.98 20.59
N ASP A 674 -10.42 11.37 21.41
CA ASP A 674 -9.96 10.53 22.51
C ASP A 674 -9.04 9.39 22.03
N GLU A 675 -8.07 9.01 22.87
CA GLU A 675 -7.09 7.96 22.62
C GLU A 675 -7.73 6.58 22.42
N GLN A 676 -8.92 6.39 23.00
CA GLN A 676 -9.76 5.20 22.81
C GLN A 676 -10.23 5.02 21.36
N CYS A 677 -10.28 6.08 20.55
CA CYS A 677 -10.65 6.02 19.12
C CYS A 677 -9.81 4.99 18.34
N SER A 678 -8.50 4.97 18.57
CA SER A 678 -7.55 4.04 17.93
C SER A 678 -7.75 2.57 18.36
N LEU A 679 -8.16 2.33 19.61
CA LEU A 679 -8.29 0.97 20.17
C LEU A 679 -9.48 0.20 19.56
N HIS A 680 -10.48 0.92 19.07
CA HIS A 680 -11.65 0.39 18.36
C HIS A 680 -11.57 0.62 16.84
N GLY A 681 -10.37 0.97 16.35
CA GLY A 681 -10.05 1.25 14.93
C GLY A 681 -10.98 2.28 14.30
N GLY A 682 -11.21 3.38 15.00
CA GLY A 682 -11.85 4.57 14.44
C GLY A 682 -10.81 5.54 13.89
N VAL A 683 -11.22 6.31 12.90
CA VAL A 683 -10.42 7.35 12.28
C VAL A 683 -10.85 8.71 12.84
N CYS A 684 -9.89 9.42 13.42
CA CYS A 684 -10.14 10.75 13.95
C CYS A 684 -10.25 11.77 12.81
N ASP A 685 -11.32 12.56 12.76
CA ASP A 685 -11.36 13.79 11.98
C ASP A 685 -11.92 14.95 12.82
N ASN A 686 -11.06 15.94 13.06
CA ASN A 686 -11.38 17.15 13.83
C ASN A 686 -12.13 16.93 15.16
N GLY A 687 -11.68 15.99 15.99
CA GLY A 687 -12.28 15.68 17.29
C GLY A 687 -13.48 14.73 17.25
N VAL A 688 -13.98 14.39 16.06
CA VAL A 688 -14.98 13.33 15.86
C VAL A 688 -14.24 12.03 15.53
N CYS A 689 -14.55 10.96 16.27
CA CYS A 689 -14.08 9.61 15.91
C CYS A 689 -15.09 8.99 14.95
N GLU A 690 -14.77 8.95 13.67
CA GLU A 690 -15.54 8.21 12.66
C GLU A 690 -15.16 6.72 12.75
N PHE A 691 -16.12 5.83 12.51
CA PHE A 691 -15.85 4.41 12.35
C PHE A 691 -16.50 3.96 11.04
N ARG A 692 -15.74 3.69 9.98
CA ARG A 692 -16.32 3.12 8.75
C ARG A 692 -16.08 1.61 8.68
N CYS A 693 -16.93 0.91 7.92
CA CYS A 693 -16.61 -0.46 7.53
C CYS A 693 -15.38 -0.45 6.60
N SER A 694 -15.35 0.47 5.62
CA SER A 694 -14.31 0.59 4.61
C SER A 694 -12.91 0.95 5.13
N ASP A 695 -12.81 1.53 6.34
CA ASP A 695 -11.52 1.73 7.03
C ASP A 695 -10.81 0.37 7.30
N TYR A 696 -11.56 -0.74 7.31
CA TYR A 696 -11.04 -2.10 7.44
C TYR A 696 -11.02 -2.84 6.10
N ALA A 697 -9.82 -3.32 5.77
CA ALA A 697 -9.54 -4.09 4.58
C ALA A 697 -10.48 -5.32 4.43
N GLY A 698 -11.38 -5.29 3.44
CA GLY A 698 -12.33 -6.37 3.11
C GLY A 698 -13.69 -6.31 3.82
N TYR A 699 -13.92 -5.34 4.71
CA TYR A 699 -15.21 -5.14 5.40
C TYR A 699 -16.14 -4.24 4.57
N THR A 700 -17.43 -4.59 4.56
CA THR A 700 -18.50 -3.74 4.02
C THR A 700 -19.76 -3.92 4.87
N CYS A 701 -20.80 -3.14 4.59
CA CYS A 701 -22.14 -3.43 5.06
C CYS A 701 -22.66 -4.72 4.40
N GLN A 702 -22.96 -5.73 5.22
CA GLN A 702 -23.45 -7.04 4.81
C GLN A 702 -24.82 -7.29 5.44
N ASN A 703 -25.76 -7.86 4.67
CA ASN A 703 -27.11 -8.13 5.15
C ASN A 703 -27.11 -9.22 6.25
N SER A 704 -27.90 -9.02 7.31
CA SER A 704 -28.00 -9.96 8.45
C SER A 704 -28.30 -11.41 8.04
N SER A 705 -29.07 -11.59 6.96
CA SER A 705 -29.44 -12.90 6.39
C SER A 705 -28.27 -13.69 5.78
N MET A 706 -27.21 -13.01 5.31
CA MET A 706 -25.97 -13.67 4.87
C MET A 706 -25.12 -14.05 6.08
N LEU A 707 -25.02 -13.15 7.06
CA LEU A 707 -24.21 -13.32 8.26
C LEU A 707 -24.73 -14.46 9.18
N SER A 708 -26.05 -14.59 9.33
CA SER A 708 -26.67 -15.60 10.23
C SER A 708 -26.40 -17.05 9.81
N SER A 709 -26.02 -17.28 8.56
CA SER A 709 -25.59 -18.59 8.04
C SER A 709 -24.19 -19.01 8.54
N SER A 710 -23.34 -18.03 8.85
CA SER A 710 -21.91 -18.21 9.16
C SER A 710 -21.55 -17.91 10.61
N LEU A 711 -22.40 -17.15 11.33
CA LEU A 711 -22.20 -16.73 12.71
C LEU A 711 -23.25 -17.37 13.63
N LEU A 712 -23.03 -18.61 14.07
CA LEU A 712 -23.98 -19.40 14.85
C LEU A 712 -24.23 -18.86 16.26
N VAL A 713 -23.21 -18.27 16.90
CA VAL A 713 -23.32 -17.58 18.20
C VAL A 713 -24.10 -16.27 18.07
N CYS A 714 -23.90 -15.53 16.97
CA CYS A 714 -24.63 -14.29 16.71
C CYS A 714 -25.97 -14.48 16.00
N LYS A 715 -26.32 -15.72 15.64
CA LYS A 715 -27.54 -16.05 14.91
C LYS A 715 -28.80 -15.45 15.53
N ASN A 716 -28.98 -15.58 16.85
CA ASN A 716 -30.14 -15.02 17.55
C ASN A 716 -30.25 -13.49 17.44
N VAL A 717 -29.10 -12.79 17.39
CA VAL A 717 -29.05 -11.33 17.22
C VAL A 717 -29.38 -10.96 15.77
N LEU A 718 -28.81 -11.68 14.81
CA LEU A 718 -28.99 -11.42 13.37
C LEU A 718 -30.40 -11.79 12.87
N GLU A 719 -31.00 -12.84 13.41
CA GLU A 719 -32.39 -13.24 13.11
C GLU A 719 -33.42 -12.31 13.78
N SER A 720 -33.03 -11.50 14.77
CA SER A 720 -33.89 -10.43 15.30
C SER A 720 -33.95 -9.19 14.39
N ASP A 721 -33.01 -9.07 13.45
CA ASP A 721 -32.78 -7.88 12.62
C ASP A 721 -32.55 -8.24 11.14
N ILE A 722 -33.46 -9.05 10.58
CA ILE A 722 -33.32 -9.69 9.25
C ILE A 722 -33.15 -8.67 8.10
N SER A 723 -33.70 -7.46 8.24
CA SER A 723 -33.58 -6.36 7.27
C SER A 723 -32.39 -5.44 7.52
N GLY A 724 -31.60 -5.68 8.57
CA GLY A 724 -30.43 -4.88 8.91
C GLY A 724 -29.20 -5.19 8.06
N GLN A 725 -28.25 -4.26 8.11
CA GLN A 725 -26.90 -4.45 7.60
C GLN A 725 -25.90 -4.22 8.75
N HIS A 726 -24.82 -4.97 8.74
CA HIS A 726 -23.74 -4.88 9.73
C HIS A 726 -22.39 -4.77 9.03
N CYS A 727 -21.45 -4.02 9.61
CA CYS A 727 -20.06 -4.06 9.18
C CYS A 727 -19.51 -5.46 9.42
N ALA A 728 -19.26 -6.18 8.33
CA ALA A 728 -18.70 -7.51 8.38
C ALA A 728 -17.79 -7.75 7.15
N PRO A 729 -16.89 -8.73 7.23
CA PRO A 729 -16.11 -9.18 6.09
C PRO A 729 -17.01 -9.62 4.95
N SER A 730 -16.74 -9.09 3.76
CA SER A 730 -17.44 -9.47 2.53
C SER A 730 -17.01 -10.87 2.03
N GLU A 731 -15.81 -11.32 2.41
CA GLU A 731 -15.31 -12.65 2.05
C GLU A 731 -15.95 -13.77 2.88
N PRO A 732 -16.56 -14.80 2.25
CA PRO A 732 -17.15 -15.92 2.99
C PRO A 732 -16.15 -16.69 3.85
N SER A 733 -14.89 -16.83 3.40
CA SER A 733 -13.91 -17.56 4.21
C SER A 733 -13.57 -16.75 5.47
N ILE A 734 -13.38 -15.43 5.38
CA ILE A 734 -13.20 -14.52 6.53
C ILE A 734 -14.39 -14.61 7.47
N LEU A 735 -15.58 -14.44 6.94
CA LEU A 735 -16.83 -14.44 7.69
C LEU A 735 -17.00 -15.73 8.52
N GLN A 736 -16.68 -16.91 7.97
CA GLN A 736 -16.71 -18.18 8.71
C GLN A 736 -15.77 -18.23 9.93
N GLN A 737 -14.65 -17.49 9.90
CA GLN A 737 -13.75 -17.42 11.05
C GLN A 737 -14.06 -16.25 11.98
N LEU A 738 -14.82 -15.24 11.57
CA LEU A 738 -15.13 -14.04 12.36
C LEU A 738 -15.71 -14.41 13.74
N GLU A 739 -16.55 -15.45 13.79
CA GLU A 739 -17.08 -15.98 15.05
C GLU A 739 -15.97 -16.47 16.00
N GLU A 740 -15.06 -17.30 15.53
CA GLU A 740 -13.94 -17.81 16.35
C GLU A 740 -12.83 -16.78 16.63
N VAL A 741 -12.65 -15.81 15.72
CA VAL A 741 -11.54 -14.82 15.71
C VAL A 741 -11.87 -13.54 16.45
N VAL A 742 -13.15 -13.12 16.45
CA VAL A 742 -13.58 -11.84 17.02
C VAL A 742 -14.69 -12.04 18.05
N VAL A 743 -15.80 -12.69 17.68
CA VAL A 743 -16.97 -12.85 18.56
C VAL A 743 -16.63 -13.65 19.81
N MET A 744 -16.05 -14.84 19.65
CA MET A 744 -15.75 -15.74 20.76
C MET A 744 -14.64 -15.19 21.67
N PRO A 745 -13.57 -14.55 21.18
CA PRO A 745 -12.63 -13.81 22.03
C PRO A 745 -13.28 -12.67 22.82
N ASN A 746 -14.19 -11.89 22.22
CA ASN A 746 -14.94 -10.85 22.93
C ASN A 746 -15.90 -11.45 23.97
N TYR A 747 -16.60 -12.53 23.65
CA TYR A 747 -17.41 -13.30 24.61
C TYR A 747 -16.56 -13.83 25.77
N HIS A 748 -15.37 -14.38 25.52
CA HIS A 748 -14.48 -14.86 26.58
C HIS A 748 -13.86 -13.73 27.43
N ARG A 749 -13.79 -12.49 26.93
CA ARG A 749 -13.40 -11.31 27.71
C ARG A 749 -14.53 -10.89 28.66
N LEU A 750 -15.78 -10.89 28.19
CA LEU A 750 -16.97 -10.60 28.99
C LEU A 750 -17.27 -11.73 30.00
N PHE A 751 -17.10 -12.98 29.60
CA PHE A 751 -17.42 -14.17 30.39
C PHE A 751 -16.16 -15.05 30.66
N PRO A 752 -15.21 -14.58 31.49
CA PRO A 752 -13.97 -15.29 31.76
C PRO A 752 -14.20 -16.60 32.51
N GLY A 753 -13.72 -17.70 31.93
CA GLY A 753 -13.87 -19.05 32.48
C GLY A 753 -12.99 -19.33 33.70
N GLY A 754 -13.50 -19.05 34.91
CA GLY A 754 -12.87 -19.45 36.17
C GLY A 754 -13.42 -18.69 37.39
N ALA A 755 -13.46 -19.35 38.56
CA ALA A 755 -13.96 -18.85 39.85
C ALA A 755 -15.43 -18.37 39.92
N ARG A 756 -15.90 -17.50 39.01
CA ARG A 756 -17.31 -17.03 38.98
C ARG A 756 -18.33 -18.15 38.73
N LYS A 757 -17.93 -19.27 38.09
CA LYS A 757 -18.78 -20.47 37.95
C LYS A 757 -19.17 -21.14 39.28
N LEU A 758 -18.44 -20.91 40.38
CA LEU A 758 -18.69 -21.58 41.66
C LEU A 758 -19.78 -20.90 42.51
N PHE A 759 -20.13 -19.64 42.24
CA PHE A 759 -21.07 -18.87 43.06
C PHE A 759 -22.44 -18.61 42.41
N ASN A 760 -22.57 -18.72 41.08
CA ASN A 760 -23.84 -18.52 40.36
C ASN A 760 -24.40 -19.83 39.78
N PHE A 761 -24.99 -20.66 40.65
CA PHE A 761 -25.60 -21.94 40.23
C PHE A 761 -26.94 -21.79 39.49
N PHE A 762 -27.64 -20.65 39.64
CA PHE A 762 -28.94 -20.38 38.99
C PHE A 762 -28.95 -19.18 38.02
N GLY A 763 -28.01 -18.24 38.13
CA GLY A 763 -27.92 -17.05 37.24
C GLY A 763 -27.00 -17.22 36.01
N SER A 764 -26.43 -18.41 35.79
CA SER A 764 -25.36 -18.60 34.81
C SER A 764 -25.80 -18.56 33.35
N SER A 765 -27.00 -19.03 33.01
CA SER A 765 -27.49 -19.03 31.62
C SER A 765 -27.90 -17.64 31.12
N TYR A 766 -28.45 -16.80 32.01
CA TYR A 766 -28.87 -15.45 31.64
C TYR A 766 -27.66 -14.54 31.37
N CYS A 767 -26.64 -14.60 32.23
CA CYS A 767 -25.37 -13.92 31.98
C CYS A 767 -24.62 -14.48 30.75
N ASP A 768 -24.61 -15.80 30.53
CA ASP A 768 -24.03 -16.42 29.32
C ASP A 768 -24.70 -15.88 28.04
N ALA A 769 -26.04 -15.79 28.02
CA ALA A 769 -26.79 -15.23 26.90
C ALA A 769 -26.51 -13.73 26.69
N ALA A 770 -26.52 -12.94 27.77
CA ALA A 770 -26.23 -11.50 27.70
C ALA A 770 -24.79 -11.22 27.24
N ALA A 771 -23.80 -11.99 27.73
CA ALA A 771 -22.41 -11.87 27.30
C ALA A 771 -22.22 -12.23 25.81
N LYS A 772 -22.93 -13.24 25.29
CA LYS A 772 -22.90 -13.58 23.86
C LYS A 772 -23.51 -12.47 23.00
N ARG A 773 -24.66 -11.93 23.40
CA ARG A 773 -25.33 -10.82 22.68
C ARG A 773 -24.45 -9.57 22.62
N LEU A 774 -23.89 -9.15 23.76
CA LEU A 774 -22.99 -8.00 23.80
C LEU A 774 -21.70 -8.25 23.00
N ALA A 775 -21.12 -9.46 23.08
CA ALA A 775 -19.97 -9.80 22.24
C ALA A 775 -20.29 -9.72 20.75
N CYS A 776 -21.49 -10.13 20.32
CA CYS A 776 -21.95 -9.99 18.94
C CYS A 776 -22.12 -8.52 18.55
N TRP A 777 -22.86 -7.71 19.30
CA TRP A 777 -23.02 -6.29 18.98
C TRP A 777 -21.70 -5.52 18.91
N ILE A 778 -20.73 -5.85 19.76
CA ILE A 778 -19.36 -5.29 19.70
C ILE A 778 -18.60 -5.75 18.44
N SER A 779 -18.83 -6.97 17.96
CA SER A 779 -18.05 -7.59 16.88
C SER A 779 -18.63 -7.40 15.48
N ILE A 780 -19.95 -7.15 15.37
CA ILE A 780 -20.70 -6.91 14.14
C ILE A 780 -21.69 -5.75 14.37
N GLN A 781 -21.15 -4.54 14.47
CA GLN A 781 -21.93 -3.31 14.59
C GLN A 781 -22.80 -3.07 13.35
N LYS A 782 -24.01 -2.54 13.54
CA LYS A 782 -24.91 -2.14 12.44
C LYS A 782 -24.24 -1.08 11.56
N CYS A 783 -24.65 -1.03 10.30
CA CYS A 783 -24.41 0.11 9.44
C CYS A 783 -25.51 1.17 9.58
N ASP A 784 -25.15 2.39 9.22
CA ASP A 784 -26.09 3.48 9.00
C ASP A 784 -26.84 3.33 7.65
N ASN A 785 -27.63 4.34 7.26
CA ASN A 785 -28.39 4.29 6.00
C ASN A 785 -27.57 4.66 4.75
N ASP A 786 -26.44 5.36 4.90
CA ASP A 786 -25.55 5.72 3.79
C ASP A 786 -24.62 4.55 3.39
N GLY A 787 -24.50 3.53 4.25
CA GLY A 787 -24.04 2.19 3.87
C GLY A 787 -22.55 1.93 4.03
N ASP A 788 -21.88 2.70 4.89
CA ASP A 788 -20.48 2.48 5.27
C ASP A 788 -20.15 2.93 6.71
N ASP A 789 -20.92 3.84 7.32
CA ASP A 789 -20.64 4.30 8.69
C ASP A 789 -21.17 3.28 9.73
N ARG A 790 -20.36 3.01 10.76
CA ARG A 790 -20.56 1.94 11.75
C ARG A 790 -21.21 2.49 13.03
N LEU A 791 -22.43 2.02 13.32
CA LEU A 791 -23.20 2.45 14.50
C LEU A 791 -22.66 1.81 15.79
N ARG A 792 -22.27 2.66 16.76
CA ARG A 792 -21.84 2.25 18.12
C ARG A 792 -22.87 1.34 18.79
N VAL A 793 -22.43 0.56 19.79
CA VAL A 793 -23.33 -0.31 20.58
C VAL A 793 -24.19 0.54 21.49
N CYS A 794 -25.47 0.23 21.69
CA CYS A 794 -26.31 1.05 22.55
C CYS A 794 -25.87 0.99 24.02
N TYR A 795 -25.92 2.11 24.73
CA TYR A 795 -25.68 2.20 26.18
C TYR A 795 -26.52 1.16 26.96
N SER A 796 -27.80 1.05 26.60
CA SER A 796 -28.76 0.10 27.18
C SER A 796 -28.36 -1.37 27.02
N ALA A 797 -27.62 -1.73 25.96
CA ALA A 797 -27.10 -3.08 25.74
C ALA A 797 -25.94 -3.40 26.70
N CYS A 798 -25.07 -2.42 26.97
CA CYS A 798 -24.02 -2.53 27.98
C CYS A 798 -24.60 -2.64 29.40
N GLU A 799 -25.58 -1.80 29.73
CA GLU A 799 -26.26 -1.83 31.04
C GLU A 799 -26.97 -3.18 31.26
N SER A 800 -27.67 -3.69 30.24
CA SER A 800 -28.34 -5.00 30.30
C SER A 800 -27.36 -6.14 30.61
N TYR A 801 -26.15 -6.11 30.03
CA TYR A 801 -25.09 -7.06 30.35
C TYR A 801 -24.57 -6.90 31.78
N ASN A 802 -24.32 -5.66 32.25
CA ASN A 802 -23.88 -5.40 33.62
C ASN A 802 -24.90 -5.92 34.64
N LEU A 803 -26.20 -5.66 34.41
CA LEU A 803 -27.31 -6.16 35.22
C LEU A 803 -27.37 -7.70 35.21
N ALA A 804 -27.28 -8.33 34.03
CA ALA A 804 -27.36 -9.78 33.87
C ALA A 804 -26.20 -10.53 34.54
N CYS A 805 -25.00 -9.95 34.53
CA CYS A 805 -23.77 -10.60 34.93
C CYS A 805 -23.21 -10.14 36.29
N GLY A 806 -23.79 -9.11 36.92
CA GLY A 806 -23.17 -8.44 38.07
C GLY A 806 -21.79 -7.86 37.70
N ALA A 807 -21.67 -7.37 36.46
CA ALA A 807 -20.45 -6.77 35.94
C ALA A 807 -20.46 -5.24 36.11
N SER A 808 -19.28 -4.65 35.95
CA SER A 808 -19.05 -3.21 36.04
C SER A 808 -18.21 -2.76 34.85
N LEU A 809 -18.69 -3.10 33.65
CA LEU A 809 -18.20 -2.54 32.39
C LEU A 809 -18.58 -1.06 32.33
N ASP A 810 -17.67 -0.20 31.89
CA ASP A 810 -17.96 1.22 31.75
C ASP A 810 -18.80 1.45 30.49
N CYS A 811 -20.10 1.67 30.67
CA CYS A 811 -21.02 1.95 29.57
C CYS A 811 -20.95 3.41 29.11
N SER A 812 -20.26 4.30 29.83
CA SER A 812 -20.15 5.71 29.45
C SER A 812 -19.11 5.97 28.36
N ASP A 813 -18.29 4.97 28.00
CA ASP A 813 -17.30 5.01 26.92
C ASP A 813 -17.97 5.26 25.55
N GLN A 814 -17.97 6.54 25.13
CA GLN A 814 -18.57 7.01 23.89
C GLN A 814 -17.81 6.57 22.61
N THR A 815 -16.70 5.82 22.74
CA THR A 815 -16.00 5.25 21.58
C THR A 815 -16.53 3.87 21.20
N LEU A 816 -17.09 3.13 22.16
CA LEU A 816 -17.73 1.84 21.91
C LEU A 816 -19.26 1.90 22.05
N PHE A 817 -19.75 2.71 22.99
CA PHE A 817 -21.16 2.83 23.33
C PHE A 817 -21.79 4.16 22.88
N SER A 818 -23.10 4.16 22.72
CA SER A 818 -23.91 5.34 22.44
C SER A 818 -24.03 6.25 23.66
N SER A 819 -24.60 7.44 23.49
CA SER A 819 -25.16 8.19 24.61
C SER A 819 -26.38 7.46 25.20
N GLU A 820 -26.79 7.84 26.42
CA GLU A 820 -27.99 7.31 27.09
C GLU A 820 -29.30 7.71 26.36
N GLU A 821 -29.25 8.74 25.52
CA GLU A 821 -30.40 9.30 24.78
C GLU A 821 -30.59 8.67 23.38
N GLU A 822 -29.59 7.96 22.84
CA GLU A 822 -29.62 7.32 21.50
C GLU A 822 -30.51 6.05 21.49
N GLY A 823 -31.47 6.00 20.55
CA GLY A 823 -32.57 5.03 20.54
C GLY A 823 -32.60 4.07 19.34
N GLU A 824 -33.78 3.48 19.07
CA GLU A 824 -33.98 2.52 17.96
C GLU A 824 -33.61 3.13 16.60
N GLY A 825 -32.67 2.46 15.92
CA GLY A 825 -32.16 2.87 14.60
C GLY A 825 -30.94 3.79 14.62
N GLN A 826 -30.49 4.26 15.80
CA GLN A 826 -29.31 5.13 15.95
C GLN A 826 -28.07 4.40 16.48
N CYS A 827 -28.26 3.24 17.11
CA CYS A 827 -27.19 2.43 17.68
C CYS A 827 -27.46 0.92 17.54
N THR A 828 -26.42 0.11 17.70
CA THR A 828 -26.47 -1.36 17.63
C THR A 828 -27.00 -1.96 18.93
N GLY A 829 -28.18 -2.60 18.90
CA GLY A 829 -28.72 -3.39 20.03
C GLY A 829 -29.85 -2.73 20.83
N SER A 830 -30.47 -1.66 20.33
CA SER A 830 -31.45 -0.82 21.03
C SER A 830 -32.75 -1.51 21.50
N GLY A 831 -33.19 -2.57 20.83
CA GLY A 831 -34.57 -3.07 20.91
C GLY A 831 -34.86 -4.21 21.89
N GLU A 832 -33.84 -4.81 22.54
CA GLU A 832 -34.04 -6.04 23.33
C GLU A 832 -34.53 -5.82 24.78
N MET A 833 -34.77 -4.58 25.23
CA MET A 833 -35.27 -4.27 26.59
C MET A 833 -36.76 -4.64 26.83
N LYS A 834 -37.32 -5.59 26.10
CA LYS A 834 -38.58 -6.27 26.46
C LYS A 834 -38.31 -7.54 27.28
N LEU A 835 -37.69 -7.34 28.44
CA LEU A 835 -37.77 -8.28 29.56
C LEU A 835 -39.24 -8.64 29.79
N SER A 836 -39.56 -9.92 29.78
CA SER A 836 -40.93 -10.33 30.09
C SER A 836 -41.25 -9.97 31.54
N LEU A 837 -42.54 -9.79 31.84
CA LEU A 837 -43.00 -9.57 33.23
C LEU A 837 -42.55 -10.70 34.18
N VAL A 838 -42.24 -11.90 33.64
CA VAL A 838 -41.74 -13.06 34.37
C VAL A 838 -40.27 -12.88 34.79
N ASP A 839 -39.42 -12.34 33.92
CA ASP A 839 -37.98 -12.13 34.20
C ASP A 839 -37.76 -10.99 35.20
N ARG A 840 -38.62 -9.96 35.15
CA ARG A 840 -38.65 -8.88 36.14
C ARG A 840 -39.08 -9.36 37.53
N VAL A 841 -39.91 -10.40 37.59
CA VAL A 841 -40.29 -11.07 38.85
C VAL A 841 -39.15 -11.95 39.37
N LEU A 842 -38.48 -12.73 38.51
CA LEU A 842 -37.34 -13.58 38.89
C LEU A 842 -36.18 -12.76 39.49
N SER A 843 -35.84 -11.61 38.89
CA SER A 843 -34.80 -10.71 39.42
C SER A 843 -35.15 -10.11 40.80
N ILE A 844 -36.42 -9.82 41.06
CA ILE A 844 -36.90 -9.42 42.40
C ILE A 844 -36.77 -10.57 43.41
N PHE A 845 -37.05 -11.82 43.00
CA PHE A 845 -36.89 -12.99 43.89
C PHE A 845 -35.43 -13.28 44.26
N PHE A 846 -34.45 -13.04 43.37
CA PHE A 846 -33.04 -13.22 43.70
C PHE A 846 -32.46 -12.17 44.66
N LEU A 847 -32.99 -10.94 44.67
CA LEU A 847 -32.64 -9.92 45.67
C LEU A 847 -33.16 -10.26 47.07
N SER A 848 -34.29 -10.99 47.16
CA SER A 848 -34.87 -11.43 48.45
C SER A 848 -33.98 -12.46 49.19
N ASN A 849 -33.34 -13.36 48.44
CA ASN A 849 -32.72 -14.55 49.04
C ASN A 849 -31.31 -14.35 49.65
N ASN A 850 -30.76 -13.13 49.59
CA ASN A 850 -29.53 -12.75 50.30
C ASN A 850 -29.79 -11.98 51.63
N SER A 851 -31.06 -11.83 52.05
CA SER A 851 -31.42 -11.08 53.26
C SER A 851 -31.27 -11.88 54.58
N TRP A 852 -30.97 -13.18 54.52
CA TRP A 852 -30.91 -14.08 55.70
C TRP A 852 -29.47 -14.44 56.13
N LYS A 853 -28.62 -13.43 56.33
CA LYS A 853 -27.39 -13.53 57.15
C LYS A 853 -26.90 -12.16 57.64
N GLY A 854 -27.70 -11.51 58.51
CA GLY A 854 -27.43 -10.14 58.96
C GLY A 854 -28.12 -9.70 60.26
N MET A 855 -28.40 -10.60 61.21
CA MET A 855 -29.02 -10.26 62.51
C MET A 855 -28.21 -10.76 63.73
N SER A 856 -27.07 -10.12 63.96
CA SER A 856 -26.38 -9.93 65.24
C SER A 856 -25.22 -8.97 64.93
N VAL A 857 -24.95 -7.85 65.59
CA VAL A 857 -25.10 -7.49 67.02
C VAL A 857 -25.64 -6.06 67.16
N LYS A 858 -26.38 -5.77 68.24
CA LYS A 858 -26.92 -4.44 68.56
C LYS A 858 -26.12 -3.81 69.72
N ASN A 859 -25.74 -2.53 69.56
CA ASN A 859 -25.36 -1.53 70.58
C ASN A 859 -24.23 -1.82 71.62
N ARG A 860 -23.20 -0.97 71.60
CA ARG A 860 -22.65 -0.17 72.73
C ARG A 860 -21.89 1.02 72.09
N GLN A 861 -22.27 2.28 72.35
CA GLN A 861 -21.67 3.14 73.40
C GLN A 861 -20.12 3.11 73.32
N LEU A 862 -19.43 4.19 72.97
CA LEU A 862 -19.66 5.62 73.24
C LEU A 862 -19.34 6.52 72.03
#